data_AF-A0A948ZHW2-F1
#
_entry.id   AF-A0A948ZHW2-F1
#
_cell.length_a   1.000
_cell.length_b   1.000
_cell.length_c   1.000
_cell.angle_alpha   90.00
_cell.angle_beta   90.00
_cell.angle_gamma   90.00
#
_symmetry.space_group_name_H-M   'P 1'
#
loop_
_entity.id
_entity.type
_entity.pdbx_description
1 polymer ?
#
loop_
_entity_poly.entity_id
_entity_poly.type
_entity_poly.pdbx_seq_one_letter_code
_entity_poly.pdbx_strand_id
1 'polypeptide(L)'
;MHEVALAFLWHQHQPYYPDDISGENPMPWVRLHGTKDYWGMAMLLKEAPELHATINLVPSLLQQLSAYTDRGQEDTHLRVSRLPADGLSEEDSHYLLDNFFMVHPDQMIRPFPRYYELYKKRGLSIDSAEKSRKRFSKRDIIDLQCWSNLAWIHPLAFEQDAALAEFREKGRGWTEKEKQWLLDRQMELLREIVPLHRELMERGQVELTTTPFHHPILPLLWDKRLARRAMPNAALPTHLEGYAEDAREQVRRAVEYHEKLFGQKPRGMWPSEGSVCQGIIPMIAEAGVQWIGTDEEILSCSTDGWVSRDGGGHLRNPEMLYRPWRVEEQGQSLQIVFRDHAMSDQIGFHYQRYAPEQAVDDFIGKLEAIGEATGGNAGHRPTLVSVILDGENCWEYYPNAGVDFLRGVYRRVVQHPKIKPVRIGDYLDQYPATDKLGHLFPGSWVQHNFGIWIGHPECNRAWDSLHETRQHLAAATAQKSKPAEQIARAWEELYIAEGSDWFWWFGDSHQSAQDGLFDRLFRKHLQNVYLALGEQPPTELTRPISQGAGRAQIYSEPTGLLRVKVDGHRSFFEWINAGHYKCGGSRRTMSMGCEGRVSDLYFGFDPERLLLRLDARGGPVREQFADLDALRLVFTQPEGFELLLSHPGRKEPEAQLWRDGSSAPGAKPSAAADQLLEIAVPFQSLGRKTDQPVHFYVELLKDEQPVERVPHEGAIETAIPSPDYELIMWQV
;
A
#
# COMPACT_ATOMS: atom_id res chain seq x y z
N MET A 1 42.06 -14.32 -10.85
CA MET A 1 40.71 -14.35 -10.28
C MET A 1 40.66 -15.26 -9.06
N HIS A 2 40.35 -14.66 -7.92
CA HIS A 2 40.04 -15.30 -6.64
C HIS A 2 38.66 -15.98 -6.72
N GLU A 3 38.34 -16.92 -5.84
CA GLU A 3 37.01 -17.55 -5.85
C GLU A 3 35.94 -16.56 -5.36
N VAL A 4 34.80 -16.53 -6.04
CA VAL A 4 33.62 -15.73 -5.69
C VAL A 4 32.51 -16.66 -5.24
N ALA A 5 31.97 -16.41 -4.05
CA ALA A 5 30.74 -17.02 -3.56
C ALA A 5 29.58 -16.07 -3.83
N LEU A 6 28.72 -16.42 -4.79
CA LEU A 6 27.55 -15.63 -5.15
C LEU A 6 26.35 -16.10 -4.33
N ALA A 7 25.83 -15.21 -3.49
CA ALA A 7 24.67 -15.46 -2.65
C ALA A 7 23.48 -14.63 -3.15
N PHE A 8 22.47 -15.29 -3.71
CA PHE A 8 21.18 -14.66 -3.99
C PHE A 8 20.29 -14.74 -2.76
N LEU A 9 19.63 -13.63 -2.41
CA LEU A 9 18.51 -13.59 -1.46
C LEU A 9 17.33 -12.94 -2.15
N TRP A 10 16.32 -13.75 -2.47
CA TRP A 10 15.06 -13.28 -3.05
C TRP A 10 14.05 -13.04 -1.94
N HIS A 11 13.69 -11.78 -1.69
CA HIS A 11 12.70 -11.41 -0.70
C HIS A 11 11.30 -11.40 -1.30
N GLN A 12 10.41 -12.28 -0.85
CA GLN A 12 9.03 -12.38 -1.35
C GLN A 12 8.05 -11.92 -0.28
N HIS A 13 7.28 -10.87 -0.57
CA HIS A 13 6.45 -10.19 0.40
C HIS A 13 5.19 -9.59 -0.21
N GLN A 14 4.08 -9.68 0.52
CA GLN A 14 2.89 -8.89 0.24
C GLN A 14 2.29 -8.42 1.56
N PRO A 15 1.76 -7.18 1.61
CA PRO A 15 0.96 -6.71 2.73
C PRO A 15 -0.18 -7.66 3.09
N TYR A 16 -0.66 -7.61 4.33
CA TYR A 16 -1.86 -8.34 4.73
C TYR A 16 -3.12 -7.61 4.25
N TYR A 17 -3.68 -8.05 3.12
CA TYR A 17 -4.82 -7.40 2.48
C TYR A 17 -6.21 -7.71 3.07
N PRO A 18 -6.49 -8.93 3.59
CA PRO A 18 -7.81 -9.28 4.08
C PRO A 18 -8.26 -8.43 5.27
N ASP A 19 -9.54 -8.05 5.28
CA ASP A 19 -10.25 -7.62 6.47
C ASP A 19 -11.01 -8.83 7.04
N ASP A 20 -10.40 -9.50 8.01
CA ASP A 20 -10.92 -10.75 8.58
C ASP A 20 -12.24 -10.57 9.36
N ILE A 21 -12.59 -9.33 9.73
CA ILE A 21 -13.86 -9.02 10.41
C ILE A 21 -15.00 -8.91 9.41
N SER A 22 -14.81 -8.19 8.30
CA SER A 22 -15.84 -8.08 7.25
C SER A 22 -15.87 -9.27 6.29
N GLY A 23 -14.77 -10.02 6.20
CA GLY A 23 -14.57 -11.09 5.24
C GLY A 23 -14.22 -10.58 3.83
N GLU A 24 -13.86 -9.30 3.69
CA GLU A 24 -13.45 -8.71 2.41
C GLU A 24 -11.96 -8.96 2.15
N ASN A 25 -11.60 -9.28 0.90
CA ASN A 25 -10.22 -9.22 0.43
C ASN A 25 -10.17 -8.36 -0.85
N PRO A 26 -9.74 -7.09 -0.76
CA PRO A 26 -9.88 -6.14 -1.86
C PRO A 26 -8.79 -6.31 -2.93
N MET A 27 -7.66 -6.96 -2.63
CA MET A 27 -6.48 -6.96 -3.49
C MET A 27 -6.05 -8.35 -3.94
N PRO A 28 -5.72 -8.53 -5.24
CA PRO A 28 -5.42 -9.85 -5.79
C PRO A 28 -3.94 -10.23 -5.75
N TRP A 29 -3.07 -9.35 -5.23
CA TRP A 29 -1.63 -9.41 -5.47
C TRP A 29 -0.96 -10.69 -4.96
N VAL A 30 -1.37 -11.20 -3.79
CA VAL A 30 -0.89 -12.49 -3.26
C VAL A 30 -1.11 -13.64 -4.24
N ARG A 31 -2.31 -13.72 -4.85
CA ARG A 31 -2.64 -14.77 -5.80
C ARG A 31 -1.92 -14.58 -7.13
N LEU A 32 -1.89 -13.34 -7.64
CA LEU A 32 -1.32 -13.04 -8.95
C LEU A 32 0.21 -13.19 -8.97
N HIS A 33 0.91 -12.62 -7.99
CA HIS A 33 2.35 -12.85 -7.81
C HIS A 33 2.65 -14.29 -7.40
N GLY A 34 1.74 -14.96 -6.69
CA GLY A 34 1.85 -16.39 -6.38
C GLY A 34 2.05 -17.26 -7.62
N THR A 35 1.19 -17.13 -8.63
CA THR A 35 1.28 -17.94 -9.85
C THR A 35 2.30 -17.46 -10.87
N LYS A 36 2.84 -16.26 -10.68
CA LYS A 36 3.90 -15.69 -11.53
C LYS A 36 5.26 -15.86 -10.87
N ASP A 37 5.51 -15.10 -9.82
CA ASP A 37 6.85 -14.89 -9.28
C ASP A 37 7.23 -15.99 -8.28
N TYR A 38 6.38 -16.28 -7.29
CA TYR A 38 6.73 -17.22 -6.21
C TYR A 38 6.85 -18.66 -6.72
N TRP A 39 5.85 -19.13 -7.47
CA TRP A 39 5.92 -20.43 -8.15
C TRP A 39 7.03 -20.44 -9.22
N GLY A 40 7.09 -19.41 -10.07
CA GLY A 40 7.97 -19.36 -11.22
C GLY A 40 9.46 -19.37 -10.89
N MET A 41 9.88 -18.55 -9.92
CA MET A 41 11.27 -18.48 -9.48
C MET A 41 11.73 -19.77 -8.80
N ALA A 42 10.86 -20.38 -7.98
CA ALA A 42 11.14 -21.68 -7.37
C ALA A 42 11.27 -22.78 -8.45
N MET A 43 10.46 -22.73 -9.51
CA MET A 43 10.58 -23.66 -10.64
C MET A 43 11.86 -23.44 -11.47
N LEU A 44 12.30 -22.20 -11.66
CA LEU A 44 13.59 -21.90 -12.30
C LEU A 44 14.77 -22.48 -11.50
N LEU A 45 14.72 -22.39 -10.17
CA LEU A 45 15.68 -23.07 -9.29
C LEU A 45 15.55 -24.60 -9.43
N LYS A 46 14.32 -25.12 -9.56
CA LYS A 46 14.10 -26.55 -9.75
C LYS A 46 14.76 -27.09 -11.02
N GLU A 47 14.75 -26.31 -12.11
CA GLU A 47 15.40 -26.61 -13.40
C GLU A 47 16.94 -26.60 -13.34
N ALA A 48 17.54 -25.91 -12.37
CA ALA A 48 18.99 -25.80 -12.19
C ALA A 48 19.44 -26.27 -10.78
N PRO A 49 19.46 -27.60 -10.50
CA PRO A 49 19.73 -28.14 -9.17
C PRO A 49 21.06 -27.72 -8.52
N GLU A 50 22.07 -27.43 -9.33
CA GLU A 50 23.40 -26.99 -8.89
C GLU A 50 23.44 -25.52 -8.43
N LEU A 51 22.42 -24.74 -8.78
CA LEU A 51 22.28 -23.36 -8.33
C LEU A 51 21.72 -23.34 -6.91
N HIS A 52 22.53 -22.90 -5.95
CA HIS A 52 22.12 -22.69 -4.57
C HIS A 52 21.74 -21.22 -4.32
N ALA A 53 20.67 -20.99 -3.56
CA ALA A 53 20.17 -19.65 -3.26
C ALA A 53 19.45 -19.59 -1.91
N THR A 54 19.24 -18.40 -1.40
CA THR A 54 18.39 -18.13 -0.24
C THR A 54 17.08 -17.49 -0.72
N ILE A 55 15.94 -17.94 -0.20
CA ILE A 55 14.63 -17.33 -0.44
C ILE A 55 14.05 -16.93 0.90
N ASN A 56 13.65 -15.66 1.01
CA ASN A 56 12.96 -15.17 2.18
C ASN A 56 11.46 -15.10 1.92
N LEU A 57 10.67 -15.80 2.73
CA LEU A 57 9.21 -15.81 2.64
C LEU A 57 8.62 -15.11 3.86
N VAL A 58 7.87 -14.02 3.66
CA VAL A 58 7.23 -13.33 4.78
C VAL A 58 6.07 -14.16 5.34
N PRO A 59 5.93 -14.31 6.67
CA PRO A 59 4.87 -15.12 7.27
C PRO A 59 3.44 -14.69 6.90
N SER A 60 3.16 -13.38 6.87
CA SER A 60 1.86 -12.84 6.46
C SER A 60 1.48 -13.22 5.02
N LEU A 61 2.44 -13.24 4.09
CA LEU A 61 2.24 -13.74 2.73
C LEU A 61 1.86 -15.23 2.74
N LEU A 62 2.61 -16.06 3.46
CA LEU A 62 2.34 -17.50 3.56
C LEU A 62 0.98 -17.81 4.21
N GLN A 63 0.55 -17.00 5.19
CA GLN A 63 -0.78 -17.09 5.78
C GLN A 63 -1.88 -16.80 4.76
N GLN A 64 -1.70 -15.77 3.93
CA GLN A 64 -2.66 -15.42 2.88
C GLN A 64 -2.71 -16.51 1.79
N LEU A 65 -1.56 -17.03 1.33
CA LEU A 65 -1.51 -18.15 0.39
C LEU A 65 -2.25 -19.39 0.91
N SER A 66 -2.07 -19.72 2.18
CA SER A 66 -2.80 -20.82 2.85
C SER A 66 -4.30 -20.54 2.91
N ALA A 67 -4.70 -19.28 3.08
CA ALA A 67 -6.11 -18.90 3.12
C ALA A 67 -6.83 -19.10 1.79
N TYR A 68 -6.18 -18.82 0.65
CA TYR A 68 -6.72 -19.17 -0.67
C TYR A 68 -6.85 -20.68 -0.88
N THR A 69 -5.80 -21.42 -0.50
CA THR A 69 -5.64 -22.83 -0.88
C THR A 69 -6.41 -23.80 0.02
N ASP A 70 -6.42 -23.55 1.33
CA ASP A 70 -7.01 -24.43 2.35
C ASP A 70 -8.40 -23.97 2.81
N ARG A 71 -8.64 -22.64 2.84
CA ARG A 71 -9.91 -22.06 3.33
C ARG A 71 -10.83 -21.56 2.23
N GLY A 72 -10.37 -21.57 0.97
CA GLY A 72 -11.15 -21.13 -0.19
C GLY A 72 -11.49 -19.64 -0.15
N GLN A 73 -10.68 -18.81 0.51
CA GLN A 73 -10.85 -17.36 0.45
C GLN A 73 -10.65 -16.85 -0.98
N GLU A 74 -11.35 -15.77 -1.34
CA GLU A 74 -11.28 -15.15 -2.65
C GLU A 74 -11.03 -13.65 -2.51
N ASP A 75 -10.16 -13.10 -3.36
CA ASP A 75 -10.10 -11.65 -3.57
C ASP A 75 -11.19 -11.16 -4.51
N THR A 76 -11.43 -9.86 -4.48
CA THR A 76 -12.40 -9.17 -5.33
C THR A 76 -12.16 -9.44 -6.82
N HIS A 77 -10.91 -9.51 -7.27
CA HIS A 77 -10.59 -9.78 -8.68
C HIS A 77 -10.94 -11.22 -9.08
N LEU A 78 -10.69 -12.20 -8.21
CA LEU A 78 -11.07 -13.60 -8.42
C LEU A 78 -12.58 -13.76 -8.43
N ARG A 79 -13.29 -13.16 -7.46
CA ARG A 79 -14.75 -13.14 -7.40
C ARG A 79 -15.35 -12.61 -8.70
N VAL A 80 -14.89 -11.43 -9.15
CA VAL A 80 -15.34 -10.81 -10.41
C VAL A 80 -14.95 -11.65 -11.62
N SER A 81 -13.80 -12.33 -11.60
CA SER A 81 -13.39 -13.26 -12.66
C SER A 81 -14.29 -14.50 -12.74
N ARG A 82 -14.79 -15.00 -11.61
CA ARG A 82 -15.67 -16.18 -11.54
C ARG A 82 -17.09 -15.87 -12.00
N LEU A 83 -17.59 -14.64 -11.79
CA LEU A 83 -18.95 -14.27 -12.19
C LEU A 83 -19.18 -14.47 -13.71
N PRO A 84 -20.32 -15.07 -14.12
CA PRO A 84 -20.70 -15.13 -15.53
C PRO A 84 -20.79 -13.74 -16.15
N ALA A 85 -20.43 -13.60 -17.42
CA ALA A 85 -20.41 -12.29 -18.08
C ALA A 85 -21.80 -11.61 -18.18
N ASP A 86 -22.89 -12.36 -18.09
CA ASP A 86 -24.27 -11.87 -18.00
C ASP A 86 -24.77 -11.67 -16.56
N GLY A 87 -24.02 -12.11 -15.55
CA GLY A 87 -24.31 -11.95 -14.13
C GLY A 87 -23.56 -10.79 -13.45
N LEU A 88 -22.73 -10.05 -14.19
CA LEU A 88 -22.00 -8.91 -13.63
C LEU A 88 -22.96 -7.77 -13.29
N SER A 89 -22.90 -7.31 -12.04
CA SER A 89 -23.52 -6.05 -11.65
C SER A 89 -22.89 -4.87 -12.40
N GLU A 90 -23.52 -3.70 -12.33
CA GLU A 90 -22.92 -2.48 -12.88
C GLU A 90 -21.59 -2.15 -12.20
N GLU A 91 -21.52 -2.31 -10.89
CA GLU A 91 -20.31 -2.11 -10.11
C GLU A 91 -19.21 -3.10 -10.47
N ASP A 92 -19.51 -4.40 -10.55
CA ASP A 92 -18.53 -5.41 -10.96
C ASP A 92 -18.05 -5.17 -12.40
N SER A 93 -18.94 -4.69 -13.28
CA SER A 93 -18.56 -4.30 -14.65
C SER A 93 -17.58 -3.13 -14.66
N HIS A 94 -17.76 -2.15 -13.78
CA HIS A 94 -16.85 -1.01 -13.64
C HIS A 94 -15.51 -1.45 -13.06
N TYR A 95 -15.53 -2.21 -11.97
CA TYR A 95 -14.34 -2.80 -11.37
C TYR A 95 -13.54 -3.59 -12.40
N LEU A 96 -14.20 -4.45 -13.18
CA LEU A 96 -13.55 -5.25 -14.22
C LEU A 96 -12.84 -4.37 -15.23
N LEU A 97 -13.52 -3.35 -15.75
CA LEU A 97 -12.97 -2.47 -16.77
C LEU A 97 -11.84 -1.55 -16.25
N ASP A 98 -11.82 -1.25 -14.95
CA ASP A 98 -10.77 -0.43 -14.33
C ASP A 98 -9.54 -1.26 -13.90
N ASN A 99 -9.74 -2.51 -13.46
CA ASN A 99 -8.68 -3.28 -12.78
C ASN A 99 -8.15 -4.47 -13.60
N PHE A 100 -8.83 -4.93 -14.65
CA PHE A 100 -8.40 -6.12 -15.40
C PHE A 100 -7.25 -5.87 -16.37
N PHE A 101 -6.67 -4.67 -16.36
CA PHE A 101 -5.50 -4.28 -17.15
C PHE A 101 -4.31 -3.85 -16.27
N MET A 102 -4.32 -4.19 -14.98
CA MET A 102 -3.25 -3.88 -14.02
C MET A 102 -2.03 -4.78 -14.22
N VAL A 103 -1.34 -4.61 -15.34
CA VAL A 103 -0.08 -5.26 -15.71
C VAL A 103 0.74 -4.31 -16.58
N HIS A 104 2.05 -4.52 -16.72
CA HIS A 104 2.86 -3.72 -17.63
C HIS A 104 2.41 -3.83 -19.10
N PRO A 105 1.88 -2.75 -19.74
CA PRO A 105 1.18 -2.89 -21.02
C PRO A 105 2.07 -3.38 -22.18
N ASP A 106 3.33 -2.94 -22.26
CA ASP A 106 4.19 -3.29 -23.39
C ASP A 106 4.68 -4.75 -23.35
N GLN A 107 4.84 -5.34 -22.16
CA GLN A 107 5.38 -6.69 -21.99
C GLN A 107 4.29 -7.74 -21.74
N MET A 108 3.16 -7.36 -21.15
CA MET A 108 2.13 -8.31 -20.70
C MET A 108 0.78 -8.14 -21.40
N ILE A 109 0.55 -7.05 -22.13
CA ILE A 109 -0.70 -6.84 -22.90
C ILE A 109 -0.40 -6.87 -24.40
N ARG A 110 0.51 -6.02 -24.86
CA ARG A 110 0.84 -5.80 -26.27
C ARG A 110 1.26 -7.08 -27.02
N PRO A 111 1.99 -8.03 -26.41
CA PRO A 111 2.35 -9.28 -27.09
C PRO A 111 1.14 -10.18 -27.42
N PHE A 112 0.00 -9.98 -26.76
CA PHE A 112 -1.21 -10.79 -26.95
C PHE A 112 -2.27 -10.02 -27.75
N PRO A 113 -2.48 -10.32 -29.04
CA PRO A 113 -3.28 -9.47 -29.94
C PRO A 113 -4.71 -9.21 -29.46
N ARG A 114 -5.36 -10.22 -28.88
CA ARG A 114 -6.73 -10.07 -28.34
C ARG A 114 -6.75 -9.21 -27.09
N TYR A 115 -5.79 -9.39 -26.18
CA TYR A 115 -5.75 -8.60 -24.96
C TYR A 115 -5.48 -7.11 -25.27
N TYR A 116 -4.56 -6.84 -26.20
CA TYR A 116 -4.30 -5.50 -26.70
C TYR A 116 -5.49 -4.85 -27.42
N GLU A 117 -6.29 -5.63 -28.15
CA GLU A 117 -7.55 -5.18 -28.73
C GLU A 117 -8.52 -4.69 -27.64
N LEU A 118 -8.70 -5.47 -26.57
CA LEU A 118 -9.57 -5.14 -25.44
C LEU A 118 -9.05 -3.92 -24.66
N TYR A 119 -7.73 -3.82 -24.47
CA TYR A 119 -7.08 -2.67 -23.84
C TYR A 119 -7.36 -1.37 -24.61
N LYS A 120 -7.16 -1.37 -25.94
CA LYS A 120 -7.49 -0.21 -26.78
C LYS A 120 -8.99 0.11 -26.76
N LYS A 121 -9.84 -0.91 -26.75
CA LYS A 121 -11.30 -0.76 -26.67
C LYS A 121 -11.75 -0.13 -25.36
N ARG A 122 -11.07 -0.44 -24.24
CA ARG A 122 -11.29 0.18 -22.94
C ARG A 122 -10.97 1.68 -22.95
N GLY A 123 -9.90 2.08 -23.62
CA GLY A 123 -9.48 3.49 -23.70
C GLY A 123 -9.07 4.06 -22.35
N LEU A 124 -8.25 3.32 -21.58
CA LEU A 124 -7.67 3.78 -20.31
C LEU A 124 -7.00 5.14 -20.55
N SER A 125 -7.37 6.16 -19.76
CA SER A 125 -7.06 7.61 -19.87
C SER A 125 -8.06 8.51 -20.60
N ILE A 126 -8.95 7.97 -21.45
CA ILE A 126 -9.89 8.79 -22.25
C ILE A 126 -11.32 8.68 -21.70
N ASP A 127 -11.77 7.44 -21.47
CA ASP A 127 -13.16 7.14 -21.10
C ASP A 127 -13.28 6.57 -19.68
N SER A 128 -14.37 6.91 -18.98
CA SER A 128 -14.75 6.21 -17.75
C SER A 128 -15.18 4.77 -18.05
N ALA A 129 -15.09 3.88 -17.06
CA ALA A 129 -15.56 2.50 -17.20
C ALA A 129 -17.02 2.44 -17.66
N GLU A 130 -17.87 3.30 -17.09
CA GLU A 130 -19.29 3.45 -17.45
C GLU A 130 -19.50 3.74 -18.95
N LYS A 131 -18.74 4.68 -19.52
CA LYS A 131 -18.82 5.01 -20.95
C LYS A 131 -18.32 3.85 -21.82
N SER A 132 -17.22 3.23 -21.41
CA SER A 132 -16.61 2.13 -22.15
C SER A 132 -17.44 0.84 -22.10
N ARG A 133 -18.22 0.61 -21.03
CA ARG A 133 -19.05 -0.58 -20.83
C ARG A 133 -19.93 -0.90 -22.04
N LYS A 134 -20.56 0.13 -22.64
CA LYS A 134 -21.44 -0.02 -23.81
C LYS A 134 -20.73 -0.59 -25.06
N ARG A 135 -19.40 -0.56 -25.09
CA ARG A 135 -18.59 -1.10 -26.19
C ARG A 135 -18.38 -2.61 -26.04
N PHE A 136 -18.38 -3.14 -24.81
CA PHE A 136 -18.02 -4.53 -24.53
C PHE A 136 -19.22 -5.46 -24.72
N SER A 137 -19.01 -6.51 -25.51
CA SER A 137 -19.95 -7.63 -25.66
C SER A 137 -19.68 -8.69 -24.59
N LYS A 138 -20.63 -9.63 -24.41
CA LYS A 138 -20.46 -10.79 -23.52
C LYS A 138 -19.15 -11.54 -23.79
N ARG A 139 -18.80 -11.74 -25.07
CA ARG A 139 -17.56 -12.43 -25.46
C ARG A 139 -16.31 -11.62 -25.11
N ASP A 140 -16.37 -10.29 -25.23
CA ASP A 140 -15.25 -9.43 -24.84
C ASP A 140 -14.99 -9.50 -23.33
N ILE A 141 -16.05 -9.58 -22.53
CA ILE A 141 -15.93 -9.71 -21.07
C ILE A 141 -15.30 -11.05 -20.69
N ILE A 142 -15.74 -12.17 -21.26
CA ILE A 142 -15.14 -13.48 -20.97
C ILE A 142 -13.66 -13.50 -21.38
N ASP A 143 -13.34 -12.98 -22.58
CA ASP A 143 -11.96 -12.89 -23.05
C ASP A 143 -11.10 -12.01 -22.12
N LEU A 144 -11.65 -10.91 -21.60
CA LEU A 144 -10.96 -10.04 -20.66
C LEU A 144 -10.72 -10.72 -19.30
N GLN A 145 -11.73 -11.42 -18.77
CA GLN A 145 -11.58 -12.21 -17.54
C GLN A 145 -10.49 -13.28 -17.68
N CYS A 146 -10.44 -13.96 -18.84
CA CYS A 146 -9.41 -14.95 -19.12
C CYS A 146 -8.03 -14.31 -19.25
N TRP A 147 -7.86 -13.30 -20.11
CA TRP A 147 -6.56 -12.68 -20.36
C TRP A 147 -5.96 -12.01 -19.13
N SER A 148 -6.79 -11.33 -18.33
CA SER A 148 -6.32 -10.68 -17.11
C SER A 148 -5.66 -11.68 -16.16
N ASN A 149 -6.25 -12.85 -15.96
CA ASN A 149 -5.67 -13.89 -15.09
C ASN A 149 -4.54 -14.66 -15.78
N LEU A 150 -4.65 -14.93 -17.09
CA LEU A 150 -3.66 -15.68 -17.85
C LEU A 150 -2.31 -14.96 -17.95
N ALA A 151 -2.31 -13.63 -18.02
CA ALA A 151 -1.10 -12.81 -18.06
C ALA A 151 -0.27 -12.90 -16.77
N TRP A 152 -0.88 -13.29 -15.65
CA TRP A 152 -0.25 -13.47 -14.33
C TRP A 152 0.20 -14.91 -14.06
N ILE A 153 0.22 -15.78 -15.08
CA ILE A 153 0.78 -17.12 -14.97
C ILE A 153 2.21 -17.09 -15.51
N HIS A 154 3.15 -17.65 -14.74
CA HIS A 154 4.56 -17.68 -15.13
C HIS A 154 4.79 -18.42 -16.47
N PRO A 155 5.71 -17.97 -17.34
CA PRO A 155 5.98 -18.62 -18.62
C PRO A 155 6.26 -20.13 -18.53
N LEU A 156 6.98 -20.58 -17.48
CA LEU A 156 7.30 -22.00 -17.27
C LEU A 156 6.06 -22.89 -17.08
N ALA A 157 4.94 -22.35 -16.58
CA ALA A 157 3.72 -23.14 -16.44
C ALA A 157 3.19 -23.59 -17.81
N PHE A 158 3.34 -22.74 -18.84
CA PHE A 158 2.99 -23.09 -20.22
C PHE A 158 3.99 -24.05 -20.87
N GLU A 159 5.25 -24.08 -20.40
CA GLU A 159 6.24 -25.05 -20.89
C GLU A 159 5.98 -26.46 -20.33
N GLN A 160 5.43 -26.55 -19.12
CA GLN A 160 5.22 -27.81 -18.41
C GLN A 160 3.82 -28.39 -18.56
N ASP A 161 2.80 -27.54 -18.75
CA ASP A 161 1.41 -27.94 -18.92
C ASP A 161 0.94 -27.66 -20.36
N ALA A 162 0.86 -28.73 -21.16
CA ALA A 162 0.40 -28.67 -22.54
C ALA A 162 -1.04 -28.16 -22.68
N ALA A 163 -1.93 -28.48 -21.73
CA ALA A 163 -3.32 -28.01 -21.78
C ALA A 163 -3.40 -26.50 -21.53
N LEU A 164 -2.56 -25.98 -20.63
CA LEU A 164 -2.46 -24.54 -20.37
C LEU A 164 -1.82 -23.79 -21.55
N ALA A 165 -0.84 -24.40 -22.21
CA ALA A 165 -0.25 -23.88 -23.44
C ALA A 165 -1.30 -23.78 -24.56
N GLU A 166 -2.04 -24.86 -24.84
CA GLU A 166 -3.14 -24.89 -25.82
C GLU A 166 -4.22 -23.84 -25.49
N PHE A 167 -4.54 -23.67 -24.20
CA PHE A 167 -5.49 -22.65 -23.75
C PHE A 167 -5.01 -21.24 -24.11
N ARG A 168 -3.72 -20.93 -23.89
CA ARG A 168 -3.13 -19.64 -24.24
C ARG A 168 -3.09 -19.42 -25.76
N GLU A 169 -2.74 -20.45 -26.53
CA GLU A 169 -2.71 -20.40 -27.99
C GLU A 169 -4.07 -20.10 -28.60
N LYS A 170 -5.15 -20.65 -28.02
CA LYS A 170 -6.53 -20.32 -28.44
C LYS A 170 -6.78 -18.81 -28.42
N GLY A 171 -6.31 -18.12 -27.39
CA GLY A 171 -6.15 -16.66 -27.30
C GLY A 171 -7.43 -15.78 -27.40
N ARG A 172 -8.60 -16.35 -27.70
CA ARG A 172 -9.89 -15.66 -27.79
C ARG A 172 -11.07 -16.64 -27.87
N GLY A 173 -12.27 -16.13 -27.63
CA GLY A 173 -13.51 -16.89 -27.83
C GLY A 173 -13.67 -18.02 -26.83
N TRP A 174 -13.21 -17.82 -25.59
CA TRP A 174 -13.42 -18.79 -24.53
C TRP A 174 -14.88 -18.83 -24.09
N THR A 175 -15.28 -20.01 -23.60
CA THR A 175 -16.57 -20.25 -22.98
C THR A 175 -16.49 -20.02 -21.47
N GLU A 176 -17.63 -19.87 -20.81
CA GLU A 176 -17.69 -19.77 -19.33
C GLU A 176 -17.05 -20.99 -18.65
N LYS A 177 -17.23 -22.19 -19.22
CA LYS A 177 -16.64 -23.42 -18.69
C LYS A 177 -15.11 -23.41 -18.77
N GLU A 178 -14.57 -22.94 -19.90
CA GLU A 178 -13.12 -22.79 -20.10
C GLU A 178 -12.55 -21.72 -19.17
N LYS A 179 -13.27 -20.62 -18.93
CA LYS A 179 -12.89 -19.61 -17.94
C LYS A 179 -12.77 -20.20 -16.54
N GLN A 180 -13.76 -20.96 -16.07
CA GLN A 180 -13.68 -21.60 -14.75
C GLN A 180 -12.50 -22.58 -14.67
N TRP A 181 -12.28 -23.37 -15.73
CA TRP A 181 -11.11 -24.27 -15.80
C TRP A 181 -9.78 -23.52 -15.64
N LEU A 182 -9.60 -22.36 -16.27
CA LEU A 182 -8.40 -21.53 -16.10
C LEU A 182 -8.23 -21.08 -14.65
N LEU A 183 -9.30 -20.59 -14.02
CA LEU A 183 -9.25 -20.09 -12.65
C LEU A 183 -8.96 -21.21 -11.65
N ASP A 184 -9.51 -22.41 -11.88
CA ASP A 184 -9.21 -23.59 -11.06
C ASP A 184 -7.76 -24.05 -11.26
N ARG A 185 -7.25 -24.04 -12.49
CA ARG A 185 -5.83 -24.31 -12.79
C ARG A 185 -4.89 -23.31 -12.11
N GLN A 186 -5.27 -22.03 -12.03
CA GLN A 186 -4.51 -21.03 -11.29
C GLN A 186 -4.45 -21.38 -9.78
N MET A 187 -5.54 -21.88 -9.20
CA MET A 187 -5.55 -22.34 -7.80
C MET A 187 -4.70 -23.59 -7.59
N GLU A 188 -4.60 -24.48 -8.57
CA GLU A 188 -3.70 -25.64 -8.53
C GLU A 188 -2.23 -25.18 -8.45
N LEU A 189 -1.80 -24.23 -9.30
CA LEU A 189 -0.44 -23.66 -9.22
C LEU A 189 -0.16 -23.01 -7.87
N LEU A 190 -1.13 -22.29 -7.31
CA LEU A 190 -0.98 -21.64 -6.01
C LEU A 190 -0.75 -22.66 -4.87
N ARG A 191 -1.41 -23.83 -4.94
CA ARG A 191 -1.24 -24.93 -3.97
C ARG A 191 0.15 -25.56 -4.00
N GLU A 192 0.87 -25.44 -5.11
CA GLU A 192 2.21 -26.01 -5.26
C GLU A 192 3.30 -25.19 -4.58
N ILE A 193 3.07 -23.89 -4.33
CA ILE A 193 4.12 -22.96 -3.87
C ILE A 193 4.82 -23.45 -2.59
N VAL A 194 4.07 -23.67 -1.51
CA VAL A 194 4.67 -24.06 -0.21
C VAL A 194 5.32 -25.45 -0.29
N PRO A 195 4.69 -26.49 -0.85
CA PRO A 195 5.34 -27.79 -1.08
C PRO A 195 6.61 -27.70 -1.92
N LEU A 196 6.61 -26.90 -2.99
CA LEU A 196 7.76 -26.72 -3.88
C LEU A 196 8.94 -26.09 -3.13
N HIS A 197 8.72 -25.00 -2.39
CA HIS A 197 9.78 -24.39 -1.59
C HIS A 197 10.33 -25.35 -0.53
N ARG A 198 9.45 -26.14 0.11
CA ARG A 198 9.86 -27.18 1.05
C ARG A 198 10.72 -28.25 0.38
N GLU A 199 10.36 -28.72 -0.81
CA GLU A 199 11.15 -29.70 -1.59
C GLU A 199 12.56 -29.15 -1.89
N LEU A 200 12.66 -27.89 -2.33
CA LEU A 200 13.94 -27.24 -2.63
C LEU A 200 14.82 -27.07 -1.37
N MET A 201 14.19 -26.85 -0.22
CA MET A 201 14.88 -26.77 1.07
C MET A 201 15.37 -28.14 1.55
N GLU A 202 14.51 -29.16 1.50
CA GLU A 202 14.80 -30.53 1.96
C GLU A 202 15.94 -31.19 1.16
N ARG A 203 16.03 -30.89 -0.15
CA ARG A 203 17.15 -31.36 -0.98
C ARG A 203 18.45 -30.58 -0.80
N GLY A 204 18.46 -29.57 0.07
CA GLY A 204 19.63 -28.76 0.40
C GLY A 204 20.00 -27.71 -0.64
N GLN A 205 19.13 -27.42 -1.62
CA GLN A 205 19.42 -26.43 -2.64
C GLN A 205 19.14 -25.00 -2.19
N VAL A 206 18.01 -24.82 -1.50
CA VAL A 206 17.55 -23.51 -1.04
C VAL A 206 17.63 -23.41 0.47
N GLU A 207 18.04 -22.25 0.99
CA GLU A 207 17.81 -21.87 2.39
C GLU A 207 16.54 -21.02 2.44
N LEU A 208 15.54 -21.44 3.22
CA LEU A 208 14.37 -20.62 3.49
C LEU A 208 14.60 -19.79 4.75
N THR A 209 14.37 -18.48 4.65
CA THR A 209 14.46 -17.52 5.75
C THR A 209 13.12 -16.84 5.99
N THR A 210 13.01 -16.14 7.11
CA THR A 210 11.79 -15.41 7.51
C THR A 210 12.05 -13.92 7.69
N THR A 211 10.97 -13.17 7.83
CA THR A 211 10.93 -11.76 8.26
C THR A 211 9.99 -11.65 9.46
N PRO A 212 10.04 -10.58 10.29
CA PRO A 212 9.00 -10.32 11.29
C PRO A 212 7.59 -10.45 10.70
N PHE A 213 6.67 -11.01 11.48
CA PHE A 213 5.47 -11.68 10.95
C PHE A 213 4.64 -10.86 9.95
N HIS A 214 4.29 -9.63 10.30
CA HIS A 214 3.52 -8.69 9.46
C HIS A 214 4.39 -7.59 8.86
N HIS A 215 5.68 -7.85 8.68
CA HIS A 215 6.63 -6.93 8.05
C HIS A 215 6.79 -5.54 8.72
N PRO A 216 6.79 -5.38 10.06
CA PRO A 216 7.03 -4.06 10.68
C PRO A 216 8.48 -3.60 10.58
N ILE A 217 8.71 -2.27 10.61
CA ILE A 217 10.05 -1.68 10.75
C ILE A 217 10.54 -1.83 12.20
N LEU A 218 11.27 -2.91 12.50
CA LEU A 218 11.70 -3.24 13.86
C LEU A 218 12.40 -2.09 14.61
N PRO A 219 13.32 -1.31 14.00
CA PRO A 219 13.92 -0.17 14.70
C PRO A 219 12.92 0.88 15.17
N LEU A 220 11.85 1.14 14.42
CA LEU A 220 10.83 2.14 14.76
C LEU A 220 9.82 1.62 15.80
N LEU A 221 9.52 0.32 15.77
CA LEU A 221 8.81 -0.32 16.88
C LEU A 221 9.68 -0.29 18.15
N TRP A 222 10.98 -0.53 18.04
CA TRP A 222 11.88 -0.55 19.18
C TRP A 222 12.05 0.83 19.84
N ASP A 223 12.40 1.85 19.05
CA ASP A 223 12.49 3.24 19.50
C ASP A 223 12.41 4.21 18.31
N LYS A 224 11.29 4.93 18.18
CA LYS A 224 11.04 5.92 17.12
C LYS A 224 12.09 7.03 17.10
N ARG A 225 12.78 7.30 18.22
CA ARG A 225 13.85 8.32 18.29
C ARG A 225 15.07 7.94 17.46
N LEU A 226 15.25 6.66 17.11
CA LEU A 226 16.32 6.20 16.22
C LEU A 226 16.24 6.85 14.84
N ALA A 227 15.05 7.29 14.42
CA ALA A 227 14.88 8.07 13.20
C ALA A 227 15.78 9.32 13.16
N ARG A 228 16.03 9.97 14.30
CA ARG A 228 16.91 11.15 14.38
C ARG A 228 18.39 10.82 14.26
N ARG A 229 18.81 9.56 14.39
CA ARG A 229 20.20 9.18 14.11
C ARG A 229 20.48 9.19 12.61
N ALA A 230 19.55 8.68 11.81
CA ALA A 230 19.65 8.73 10.35
C ALA A 230 19.21 10.08 9.76
N MET A 231 18.26 10.75 10.42
CA MET A 231 17.63 11.99 9.95
C MET A 231 17.55 13.02 11.09
N PRO A 232 18.65 13.75 11.39
CA PRO A 232 18.74 14.61 12.57
C PRO A 232 17.60 15.63 12.74
N ASN A 233 17.06 16.13 11.62
CA ASN A 233 16.01 17.15 11.59
C ASN A 233 14.60 16.57 11.38
N ALA A 234 14.42 15.25 11.43
CA ALA A 234 13.11 14.63 11.23
C ALA A 234 12.10 15.08 12.31
N ALA A 235 10.94 15.52 11.86
CA ALA A 235 9.78 15.69 12.72
C ALA A 235 9.30 14.31 13.17
N LEU A 236 9.12 14.12 14.47
CA LEU A 236 8.67 12.83 15.02
C LEU A 236 7.19 12.91 15.39
N PRO A 237 6.49 11.77 15.48
CA PRO A 237 5.14 11.70 16.03
C PRO A 237 5.07 12.26 17.45
N THR A 238 3.86 12.62 17.87
CA THR A 238 3.60 13.12 19.22
C THR A 238 3.98 12.08 20.26
N HIS A 239 3.68 10.82 19.98
CA HIS A 239 3.97 9.68 20.85
C HIS A 239 5.26 8.96 20.43
N LEU A 240 6.23 8.89 21.35
CA LEU A 240 7.59 8.39 21.10
C LEU A 240 7.91 7.08 21.82
N GLU A 241 6.91 6.46 22.43
CA GLU A 241 7.04 5.17 23.11
C GLU A 241 7.44 4.07 22.12
N GLY A 242 8.35 3.21 22.56
CA GLY A 242 8.70 1.98 21.86
C GLY A 242 7.79 0.83 22.30
N TYR A 243 7.57 -0.10 21.40
CA TYR A 243 6.77 -1.33 21.55
C TYR A 243 7.68 -2.54 21.36
N ALA A 244 8.72 -2.64 22.21
CA ALA A 244 9.74 -3.68 22.11
C ALA A 244 9.17 -5.10 22.35
N GLU A 245 8.06 -5.20 23.07
CA GLU A 245 7.29 -6.42 23.25
C GLU A 245 6.60 -6.87 21.95
N ASP A 246 6.07 -5.94 21.16
CA ASP A 246 5.41 -6.24 19.88
C ASP A 246 6.46 -6.68 18.85
N ALA A 247 7.61 -5.99 18.82
CA ALA A 247 8.77 -6.39 18.01
C ALA A 247 9.25 -7.82 18.33
N ARG A 248 9.32 -8.19 19.62
CA ARG A 248 9.68 -9.56 20.04
C ARG A 248 8.62 -10.57 19.61
N GLU A 249 7.34 -10.23 19.76
CA GLU A 249 6.24 -11.12 19.41
C GLU A 249 6.19 -11.38 17.90
N GLN A 250 6.36 -10.35 17.07
CA GLN A 250 6.44 -10.46 15.61
C GLN A 250 7.59 -11.38 15.16
N VAL A 251 8.76 -11.31 15.82
CA VAL A 251 9.91 -12.19 15.56
C VAL A 251 9.65 -13.61 16.04
N ARG A 252 9.13 -13.79 17.27
CA ARG A 252 8.82 -15.10 17.85
C ARG A 252 7.83 -15.86 16.97
N ARG A 253 6.72 -15.22 16.60
CA ARG A 253 5.69 -15.80 15.74
C ARG A 253 6.23 -16.17 14.37
N ALA A 254 7.10 -15.35 13.79
CA ALA A 254 7.72 -15.62 12.49
C ALA A 254 8.54 -16.93 12.53
N VAL A 255 9.38 -17.09 13.55
CA VAL A 255 10.19 -18.30 13.75
C VAL A 255 9.31 -19.54 13.95
N GLU A 256 8.29 -19.43 14.81
CA GLU A 256 7.36 -20.55 15.07
C GLU A 256 6.55 -20.94 13.83
N TYR A 257 6.11 -19.96 13.05
CA TYR A 257 5.34 -20.21 11.84
C TYR A 257 6.20 -20.86 10.75
N HIS A 258 7.46 -20.42 10.61
CA HIS A 258 8.43 -21.06 9.72
C HIS A 258 8.70 -22.51 10.13
N GLU A 259 8.91 -22.77 11.43
CA GLU A 259 9.10 -24.14 11.95
C GLU A 259 7.88 -25.02 11.70
N LYS A 260 6.66 -24.48 11.88
CA LYS A 260 5.41 -25.18 11.60
C LYS A 260 5.28 -25.60 10.12
N LEU A 261 5.63 -24.72 9.19
CA LEU A 261 5.44 -24.97 7.75
C LEU A 261 6.54 -25.85 7.14
N PHE A 262 7.79 -25.61 7.54
CA PHE A 262 8.96 -26.20 6.91
C PHE A 262 9.68 -27.24 7.78
N GLY A 263 9.23 -27.46 9.02
CA GLY A 263 9.76 -28.48 9.92
C GLY A 263 11.08 -28.12 10.61
N GLN A 264 11.60 -26.90 10.39
CA GLN A 264 12.82 -26.40 11.03
C GLN A 264 12.74 -24.88 11.24
N LYS A 265 13.43 -24.39 12.27
CA LYS A 265 13.57 -22.95 12.52
C LYS A 265 14.43 -22.29 11.42
N PRO A 266 14.13 -21.03 11.03
CA PRO A 266 14.93 -20.32 10.05
C PRO A 266 16.29 -19.95 10.66
N ARG A 267 17.36 -20.14 9.88
CA ARG A 267 18.72 -19.76 10.27
C ARG A 267 18.98 -18.28 10.03
N GLY A 268 18.45 -17.75 8.94
CA GLY A 268 18.54 -16.35 8.55
C GLY A 268 17.24 -15.60 8.74
N MET A 269 17.34 -14.28 8.81
CA MET A 269 16.20 -13.38 8.72
C MET A 269 16.52 -12.18 7.82
N TRP A 270 15.60 -11.82 6.94
CA TRP A 270 15.60 -10.48 6.34
C TRP A 270 14.75 -9.57 7.25
N PRO A 271 15.36 -8.60 7.95
CA PRO A 271 14.58 -7.57 8.64
C PRO A 271 13.78 -6.79 7.60
N SER A 272 12.53 -6.43 7.90
CA SER A 272 11.66 -5.70 6.98
C SER A 272 12.39 -4.49 6.40
N GLU A 273 12.45 -4.39 5.07
CA GLU A 273 13.15 -3.30 4.36
C GLU A 273 14.66 -3.21 4.70
N GLY A 274 15.30 -4.33 5.03
CA GLY A 274 16.69 -4.36 5.52
C GLY A 274 16.90 -3.49 6.76
N SER A 275 15.84 -3.18 7.52
CA SER A 275 15.87 -2.20 8.59
C SER A 275 16.53 -2.73 9.84
N VAL A 276 17.62 -2.09 10.26
CA VAL A 276 18.44 -2.55 11.38
C VAL A 276 18.75 -1.43 12.36
N CYS A 277 19.08 -1.81 13.59
CA CYS A 277 19.74 -0.94 14.57
C CYS A 277 20.46 -1.81 15.62
N GLN A 278 21.37 -1.22 16.39
CA GLN A 278 22.09 -1.94 17.45
C GLN A 278 21.15 -2.63 18.46
N GLY A 279 20.06 -1.96 18.86
CA GLY A 279 19.19 -2.39 19.96
C GLY A 279 18.37 -3.66 19.69
N ILE A 280 18.11 -4.01 18.43
CA ILE A 280 17.29 -5.18 18.06
C ILE A 280 18.11 -6.48 17.99
N ILE A 281 19.43 -6.41 18.04
CA ILE A 281 20.31 -7.57 17.89
C ILE A 281 20.05 -8.65 18.95
N PRO A 282 19.92 -8.33 20.27
CA PRO A 282 19.70 -9.36 21.28
C PRO A 282 18.39 -10.14 21.06
N MET A 283 17.29 -9.46 20.73
CA MET A 283 16.00 -10.13 20.56
C MET A 283 15.96 -11.05 19.33
N ILE A 284 16.67 -10.70 18.26
CA ILE A 284 16.77 -11.54 17.06
C ILE A 284 17.63 -12.79 17.35
N ALA A 285 18.77 -12.61 18.03
CA ALA A 285 19.64 -13.72 18.41
C ALA A 285 18.96 -14.68 19.40
N GLU A 286 18.23 -14.16 20.38
CA GLU A 286 17.45 -14.95 21.36
C GLU A 286 16.36 -15.81 20.70
N ALA A 287 15.80 -15.36 19.58
CA ALA A 287 14.83 -16.12 18.79
C ALA A 287 15.46 -17.30 18.03
N GLY A 288 16.79 -17.43 18.03
CA GLY A 288 17.54 -18.50 17.37
C GLY A 288 17.98 -18.18 15.94
N VAL A 289 17.79 -16.95 15.48
CA VAL A 289 18.32 -16.46 14.20
C VAL A 289 19.83 -16.31 14.31
N GLN A 290 20.56 -16.80 13.31
CA GLN A 290 22.02 -16.84 13.27
C GLN A 290 22.61 -15.70 12.45
N TRP A 291 21.88 -15.21 11.45
CA TRP A 291 22.33 -14.14 10.56
C TRP A 291 21.21 -13.25 10.05
N ILE A 292 21.53 -12.00 9.72
CA ILE A 292 20.62 -11.05 9.04
C ILE A 292 21.28 -10.38 7.83
N GLY A 293 20.46 -9.87 6.91
CA GLY A 293 20.90 -9.07 5.76
C GLY A 293 20.52 -7.58 5.90
N THR A 294 21.35 -6.68 5.37
CA THR A 294 21.03 -5.24 5.21
C THR A 294 21.85 -4.63 4.06
N ASP A 295 21.79 -3.31 3.86
CA ASP A 295 22.42 -2.60 2.73
C ASP A 295 23.86 -2.12 3.01
N GLU A 296 24.70 -2.09 1.97
CA GLU A 296 26.08 -1.59 2.05
C GLU A 296 26.19 -0.15 2.57
N GLU A 297 25.19 0.69 2.35
CA GLU A 297 25.21 2.07 2.86
C GLU A 297 25.09 2.11 4.39
N ILE A 298 24.42 1.12 4.99
CA ILE A 298 24.40 0.95 6.45
C ILE A 298 25.79 0.56 6.95
N LEU A 299 26.52 -0.29 6.22
CA LEU A 299 27.93 -0.60 6.55
C LEU A 299 28.81 0.65 6.43
N SER A 300 28.59 1.46 5.40
CA SER A 300 29.29 2.73 5.21
C SER A 300 29.12 3.65 6.41
N CYS A 301 27.87 3.88 6.84
CA CYS A 301 27.60 4.67 8.04
C CYS A 301 28.16 4.03 9.31
N SER A 302 28.07 2.70 9.44
CA SER A 302 28.56 1.95 10.61
C SER A 302 30.09 1.95 10.75
N THR A 303 30.79 2.25 9.66
CA THR A 303 32.26 2.28 9.58
C THR A 303 32.82 3.69 9.34
N ASP A 304 32.00 4.73 9.54
CA ASP A 304 32.37 6.14 9.32
C ASP A 304 32.95 6.40 7.92
N GLY A 305 32.37 5.75 6.90
CA GLY A 305 32.75 5.85 5.49
C GLY A 305 34.02 5.10 5.12
N TRP A 306 34.58 4.26 6.02
CA TRP A 306 35.75 3.43 5.71
C TRP A 306 35.48 2.45 4.57
N VAL A 307 34.28 1.87 4.53
CA VAL A 307 33.78 1.08 3.40
C VAL A 307 32.71 1.89 2.69
N SER A 308 32.99 2.42 1.50
CA SER A 308 32.06 3.32 0.81
C SER A 308 32.34 3.34 -0.70
N ARG A 309 31.34 3.71 -1.49
CA ARG A 309 31.53 4.02 -2.92
C ARG A 309 31.86 5.49 -3.11
N ASP A 310 32.76 5.78 -4.03
CA ASP A 310 33.03 7.16 -4.46
C ASP A 310 31.94 7.68 -5.42
N GLY A 311 32.00 8.96 -5.80
CA GLY A 311 31.03 9.56 -6.72
C GLY A 311 31.03 8.98 -8.14
N GLY A 312 32.03 8.14 -8.48
CA GLY A 312 32.08 7.36 -9.71
C GLY A 312 31.57 5.93 -9.55
N GLY A 313 31.13 5.54 -8.34
CA GLY A 313 30.63 4.20 -8.02
C GLY A 313 31.70 3.17 -7.67
N HIS A 314 32.99 3.57 -7.59
CA HIS A 314 34.06 2.65 -7.23
C HIS A 314 34.12 2.42 -5.72
N LEU A 315 34.27 1.17 -5.32
CA LEU A 315 34.26 0.78 -3.92
C LEU A 315 35.64 0.96 -3.28
N ARG A 316 35.67 1.70 -2.16
CA ARG A 316 36.84 1.82 -1.29
C ARG A 316 36.89 0.63 -0.33
N ASN A 317 38.05 -0.01 -0.24
CA ASN A 317 38.28 -1.23 0.57
C ASN A 317 37.26 -2.35 0.22
N PRO A 318 37.19 -2.79 -1.05
CA PRO A 318 36.17 -3.72 -1.51
C PRO A 318 36.15 -5.03 -0.71
N GLU A 319 37.31 -5.49 -0.24
CA GLU A 319 37.45 -6.69 0.59
C GLU A 319 36.63 -6.63 1.89
N MET A 320 36.24 -5.43 2.35
CA MET A 320 35.49 -5.20 3.58
C MET A 320 33.97 -5.23 3.38
N LEU A 321 33.48 -4.98 2.15
CA LEU A 321 32.06 -5.16 1.82
C LEU A 321 31.74 -6.63 1.60
N TYR A 322 32.56 -7.32 0.80
CA TYR A 322 32.30 -8.69 0.35
C TYR A 322 32.69 -9.75 1.39
N ARG A 323 32.29 -9.52 2.64
CA ARG A 323 32.53 -10.40 3.79
C ARG A 323 31.40 -10.29 4.82
N PRO A 324 31.19 -11.33 5.63
CA PRO A 324 30.28 -11.23 6.75
C PRO A 324 30.92 -10.48 7.93
N TRP A 325 30.09 -9.78 8.70
CA TRP A 325 30.49 -9.03 9.88
C TRP A 325 29.79 -9.58 11.13
N ARG A 326 30.43 -9.44 12.28
CA ARG A 326 29.85 -9.82 13.58
C ARG A 326 29.42 -8.57 14.33
N VAL A 327 28.15 -8.54 14.73
CA VAL A 327 27.60 -7.48 15.59
C VAL A 327 27.34 -8.09 16.97
N GLU A 328 27.74 -7.39 18.02
CA GLU A 328 27.58 -7.84 19.41
C GLU A 328 26.85 -6.77 20.22
N GLU A 329 25.81 -7.16 20.96
CA GLU A 329 25.04 -6.28 21.84
C GLU A 329 24.57 -7.08 23.06
N GLN A 330 24.72 -6.53 24.27
CA GLN A 330 24.26 -7.17 25.52
C GLN A 330 24.72 -8.64 25.71
N GLY A 331 25.90 -8.99 25.22
CA GLY A 331 26.45 -10.35 25.30
C GLY A 331 25.89 -11.33 24.27
N GLN A 332 24.94 -10.91 23.44
CA GLN A 332 24.48 -11.65 22.26
C GLN A 332 25.32 -11.26 21.04
N SER A 333 25.44 -12.18 20.09
CA SER A 333 26.17 -11.96 18.84
C SER A 333 25.38 -12.45 17.64
N LEU A 334 25.42 -11.69 16.55
CA LEU A 334 24.73 -12.02 15.30
C LEU A 334 25.67 -11.77 14.11
N GLN A 335 25.55 -12.60 13.07
CA GLN A 335 26.26 -12.38 11.81
C GLN A 335 25.42 -11.47 10.90
N ILE A 336 26.06 -10.54 10.19
CA ILE A 336 25.39 -9.67 9.23
C ILE A 336 26.09 -9.74 7.89
N VAL A 337 25.30 -9.86 6.83
CA VAL A 337 25.74 -9.76 5.44
C VAL A 337 25.19 -8.48 4.83
N PHE A 338 26.01 -7.83 4.01
CA PHE A 338 25.64 -6.59 3.34
C PHE A 338 25.41 -6.84 1.86
N ARG A 339 24.29 -6.34 1.36
CA ARG A 339 23.89 -6.34 -0.05
C ARG A 339 24.87 -5.53 -0.86
N ASP A 340 25.33 -6.05 -2.00
CA ASP A 340 25.90 -5.22 -3.05
C ASP A 340 24.74 -4.49 -3.75
N HIS A 341 24.53 -3.24 -3.32
CA HIS A 341 23.43 -2.40 -3.80
C HIS A 341 23.50 -2.24 -5.31
N ALA A 342 24.68 -1.89 -5.84
CA ALA A 342 24.87 -1.65 -7.26
C ALA A 342 24.54 -2.89 -8.11
N MET A 343 25.01 -4.08 -7.71
CA MET A 343 24.71 -5.34 -8.41
C MET A 343 23.23 -5.72 -8.33
N SER A 344 22.62 -5.53 -7.17
CA SER A 344 21.20 -5.85 -6.95
C SER A 344 20.30 -4.93 -7.79
N ASP A 345 20.61 -3.64 -7.86
CA ASP A 345 19.88 -2.65 -8.65
C ASP A 345 20.04 -2.86 -10.15
N GLN A 346 21.13 -3.48 -10.62
CA GLN A 346 21.22 -3.87 -12.03
C GLN A 346 20.09 -4.82 -12.41
N ILE A 347 19.81 -5.82 -11.58
CA ILE A 347 18.71 -6.76 -11.79
C ILE A 347 17.36 -6.05 -11.57
N GLY A 348 17.23 -5.25 -10.50
CA GLY A 348 15.99 -4.58 -10.16
C GLY A 348 15.51 -3.57 -11.21
N PHE A 349 16.43 -2.78 -11.79
CA PHE A 349 16.04 -1.56 -12.51
C PHE A 349 16.68 -1.37 -13.88
N HIS A 350 17.85 -1.98 -14.16
CA HIS A 350 18.63 -1.66 -15.35
C HIS A 350 18.56 -2.74 -16.44
N TYR A 351 18.78 -4.01 -16.11
CA TYR A 351 18.86 -5.10 -17.07
C TYR A 351 17.55 -5.39 -17.80
N GLN A 352 16.41 -4.95 -17.25
CA GLN A 352 15.11 -4.96 -17.95
C GLN A 352 15.12 -4.22 -19.29
N ARG A 353 16.11 -3.34 -19.53
CA ARG A 353 16.29 -2.56 -20.77
C ARG A 353 17.30 -3.17 -21.75
N TYR A 354 17.98 -4.25 -21.38
CA TYR A 354 19.05 -4.88 -22.14
C TYR A 354 18.53 -6.13 -22.87
N ALA A 355 19.25 -6.55 -23.91
CA ALA A 355 19.08 -7.90 -24.42
C ALA A 355 19.54 -8.91 -23.35
N PRO A 356 18.83 -10.03 -23.12
CA PRO A 356 19.15 -10.97 -22.04
C PRO A 356 20.62 -11.42 -22.03
N GLU A 357 21.20 -11.76 -23.18
CA GLU A 357 22.60 -12.19 -23.27
C GLU A 357 23.58 -11.09 -22.84
N GLN A 358 23.34 -9.83 -23.23
CA GLN A 358 24.18 -8.70 -22.84
C GLN A 358 24.11 -8.43 -21.33
N ALA A 359 22.92 -8.53 -20.74
CA ALA A 359 22.73 -8.39 -19.31
C ALA A 359 23.46 -9.50 -18.53
N VAL A 360 23.41 -10.74 -19.04
CA VAL A 360 24.11 -11.87 -18.44
C VAL A 360 25.63 -11.69 -18.54
N ASP A 361 26.16 -11.29 -19.69
CA ASP A 361 27.59 -11.07 -19.87
C ASP A 361 28.12 -9.95 -18.97
N ASP A 362 27.38 -8.84 -18.86
CA ASP A 362 27.72 -7.74 -17.95
C ASP A 362 27.67 -8.18 -16.47
N PHE A 363 26.65 -8.94 -16.07
CA PHE A 363 26.53 -9.45 -14.70
C PHE A 363 27.71 -10.36 -14.32
N ILE A 364 28.06 -11.32 -15.20
CA ILE A 364 29.20 -12.21 -14.98
C ILE A 364 30.51 -11.41 -14.97
N GLY A 365 30.72 -10.50 -15.92
CA GLY A 365 31.92 -9.66 -15.97
C GLY A 365 32.12 -8.80 -14.71
N LYS A 366 31.03 -8.29 -14.12
CA LYS A 366 31.08 -7.57 -12.84
C LYS A 366 31.48 -8.48 -11.68
N LEU A 367 30.98 -9.72 -11.61
CA LEU A 367 31.41 -10.69 -10.59
C LEU A 367 32.89 -11.04 -10.72
N GLU A 368 33.37 -11.22 -11.94
CA GLU A 368 34.79 -11.44 -12.24
C GLU A 368 35.66 -10.27 -11.74
N ALA A 369 35.26 -9.03 -12.06
CA ALA A 369 35.94 -7.82 -11.62
C ALA A 369 35.96 -7.68 -10.08
N ILE A 370 34.86 -8.02 -9.40
CA ILE A 370 34.79 -8.03 -7.94
C ILE A 370 35.77 -9.06 -7.35
N GLY A 371 35.82 -10.27 -7.93
CA GLY A 371 36.77 -11.30 -7.53
C GLY A 371 38.23 -10.90 -7.73
N GLU A 372 38.54 -10.12 -8.76
CA GLU A 372 39.88 -9.58 -8.99
C GLU A 372 40.24 -8.47 -8.00
N ALA A 373 39.33 -7.54 -7.74
CA ALA A 373 39.54 -6.42 -6.83
C ALA A 373 39.77 -6.86 -5.37
N THR A 374 39.23 -8.02 -4.98
CA THR A 374 39.27 -8.53 -3.60
C THR A 374 40.37 -9.56 -3.34
N GLY A 375 40.98 -10.11 -4.39
CA GLY A 375 41.89 -11.26 -4.29
C GLY A 375 43.19 -11.02 -3.48
N GLY A 376 43.64 -9.77 -3.36
CA GLY A 376 44.87 -9.45 -2.61
C GLY A 376 44.72 -9.44 -1.09
N ASN A 377 43.50 -9.21 -0.57
CA ASN A 377 43.26 -8.86 0.84
C ASN A 377 42.22 -9.77 1.55
N ALA A 378 41.68 -10.78 0.88
CA ALA A 378 40.56 -11.59 1.40
C ALA A 378 40.96 -12.74 2.35
N GLY A 379 42.25 -12.99 2.63
CA GLY A 379 42.65 -13.96 3.66
C GLY A 379 42.18 -15.41 3.42
N HIS A 380 42.47 -15.97 2.23
CA HIS A 380 42.11 -17.33 1.78
C HIS A 380 40.61 -17.69 1.69
N ARG A 381 39.68 -16.84 2.14
CA ARG A 381 38.24 -17.10 2.01
C ARG A 381 37.71 -16.60 0.65
N PRO A 382 36.71 -17.25 0.03
CA PRO A 382 36.06 -16.73 -1.18
C PRO A 382 35.43 -15.35 -0.95
N THR A 383 35.29 -14.55 -2.00
CA THR A 383 34.63 -13.24 -1.94
C THR A 383 33.11 -13.43 -1.93
N LEU A 384 32.44 -13.04 -0.85
CA LEU A 384 30.98 -13.15 -0.73
C LEU A 384 30.31 -11.97 -1.41
N VAL A 385 29.67 -12.21 -2.55
CA VAL A 385 28.83 -11.23 -3.24
C VAL A 385 27.38 -11.52 -2.93
N SER A 386 26.75 -10.68 -2.11
CA SER A 386 25.35 -10.82 -1.72
C SER A 386 24.46 -9.97 -2.63
N VAL A 387 23.65 -10.62 -3.46
CA VAL A 387 22.65 -9.99 -4.31
C VAL A 387 21.29 -10.18 -3.64
N ILE A 388 20.75 -9.10 -3.09
CA ILE A 388 19.54 -9.12 -2.26
C ILE A 388 18.52 -8.17 -2.86
N LEU A 389 17.31 -8.63 -3.16
CA LEU A 389 16.26 -7.81 -3.75
C LEU A 389 14.89 -8.50 -3.64
N ASP A 390 13.84 -7.72 -3.84
CA ASP A 390 12.49 -8.24 -3.95
C ASP A 390 12.37 -9.24 -5.10
N GLY A 391 11.61 -10.31 -4.85
CA GLY A 391 11.44 -11.43 -5.76
C GLY A 391 10.34 -11.19 -6.80
N GLU A 392 9.47 -10.21 -6.65
CA GLU A 392 8.30 -10.01 -7.52
C GLU A 392 8.38 -8.78 -8.43
N ASN A 393 9.08 -7.73 -7.99
CA ASN A 393 8.84 -6.38 -8.49
C ASN A 393 9.34 -6.11 -9.92
N CYS A 394 10.48 -6.68 -10.32
CA CYS A 394 11.12 -6.27 -11.59
C CYS A 394 10.63 -7.08 -12.81
N TRP A 395 10.09 -8.28 -12.63
CA TRP A 395 9.92 -9.23 -13.74
C TRP A 395 8.86 -8.84 -14.76
N GLU A 396 7.87 -8.03 -14.40
CA GLU A 396 6.85 -7.53 -15.35
C GLU A 396 7.41 -6.63 -16.45
N TYR A 397 8.55 -5.99 -16.18
CA TYR A 397 9.21 -5.09 -17.11
C TYR A 397 10.20 -5.82 -18.03
N TYR A 398 10.63 -7.02 -17.66
CA TYR A 398 11.46 -7.87 -18.50
C TYR A 398 10.64 -8.51 -19.61
N PRO A 399 11.22 -8.67 -20.82
CA PRO A 399 10.69 -9.59 -21.82
C PRO A 399 10.55 -10.99 -21.21
N ASN A 400 9.46 -11.69 -21.55
CA ASN A 400 9.20 -13.06 -21.11
C ASN A 400 9.33 -13.27 -19.58
N ALA A 401 8.87 -12.29 -18.80
CA ALA A 401 8.93 -12.29 -17.33
C ALA A 401 10.32 -12.58 -16.74
N GLY A 402 11.40 -12.20 -17.44
CA GLY A 402 12.78 -12.38 -16.96
C GLY A 402 13.33 -13.80 -17.07
N VAL A 403 12.58 -14.76 -17.61
CA VAL A 403 12.99 -16.17 -17.73
C VAL A 403 14.29 -16.33 -18.51
N ASP A 404 14.43 -15.63 -19.63
CA ASP A 404 15.62 -15.73 -20.49
C ASP A 404 16.88 -15.21 -19.77
N PHE A 405 16.73 -14.13 -19.00
CA PHE A 405 17.80 -13.57 -18.19
C PHE A 405 18.20 -14.52 -17.05
N LEU A 406 17.22 -14.97 -16.24
CA LEU A 406 17.48 -15.85 -15.09
C LEU A 406 18.09 -17.19 -15.52
N ARG A 407 17.54 -17.86 -16.54
CA ARG A 407 18.15 -19.09 -17.11
C ARG A 407 19.57 -18.83 -17.60
N GLY A 408 19.80 -17.69 -18.24
CA GLY A 408 21.12 -17.26 -18.69
C GLY A 408 22.13 -17.11 -17.54
N VAL A 409 21.77 -16.35 -16.50
CA VAL A 409 22.60 -16.14 -15.30
C VAL A 409 22.87 -17.48 -14.61
N TYR A 410 21.82 -18.27 -14.36
CA TYR A 410 21.93 -19.53 -13.62
C TYR A 410 22.86 -20.52 -14.33
N ARG A 411 22.68 -20.70 -15.64
CA ARG A 411 23.55 -21.54 -16.46
C ARG A 411 25.00 -21.06 -16.42
N ARG A 412 25.23 -19.76 -16.60
CA ARG A 412 26.59 -19.19 -16.65
C ARG A 412 27.30 -19.28 -15.30
N VAL A 413 26.60 -19.03 -14.21
CA VAL A 413 27.13 -19.16 -12.84
C VAL A 413 27.50 -20.60 -12.53
N VAL A 414 26.60 -21.57 -12.77
CA VAL A 414 26.86 -22.99 -12.49
C VAL A 414 28.04 -23.54 -13.30
N GLN A 415 28.22 -23.07 -14.54
CA GLN A 415 29.32 -23.50 -15.41
C GLN A 415 30.63 -22.75 -15.14
N HIS A 416 30.61 -21.71 -14.31
CA HIS A 416 31.78 -20.86 -14.11
C HIS A 416 32.82 -21.54 -13.20
N PRO A 417 34.11 -21.58 -13.57
CA PRO A 417 35.13 -22.29 -12.79
C PRO A 417 35.47 -21.61 -11.45
N LYS A 418 35.09 -20.35 -11.26
CA LYS A 418 35.50 -19.52 -10.10
C LYS A 418 34.37 -18.78 -9.40
N ILE A 419 33.15 -18.86 -9.93
CA ILE A 419 31.96 -18.28 -9.29
C ILE A 419 31.13 -19.47 -8.83
N LYS A 420 30.87 -19.55 -7.52
CA LYS A 420 30.10 -20.64 -6.92
C LYS A 420 28.82 -20.07 -6.34
N PRO A 421 27.63 -20.56 -6.75
CA PRO A 421 26.39 -20.18 -6.11
C PRO A 421 26.32 -20.83 -4.73
N VAL A 422 25.95 -20.07 -3.70
CA VAL A 422 25.90 -20.53 -2.30
C VAL A 422 24.62 -20.09 -1.60
N ARG A 423 24.20 -20.87 -0.60
CA ARG A 423 23.26 -20.40 0.43
C ARG A 423 24.04 -19.57 1.44
N ILE A 424 23.44 -18.49 1.94
CA ILE A 424 24.12 -17.59 2.88
C ILE A 424 24.52 -18.35 4.15
N GLY A 425 23.62 -19.14 4.74
CA GLY A 425 23.91 -19.93 5.94
C GLY A 425 25.07 -20.91 5.77
N ASP A 426 25.14 -21.61 4.63
CA ASP A 426 26.24 -22.56 4.34
C ASP A 426 27.59 -21.85 4.21
N TYR A 427 27.60 -20.67 3.57
CA TYR A 427 28.80 -19.86 3.48
C TYR A 427 29.26 -19.43 4.87
N LEU A 428 28.34 -18.99 5.72
CA LEU A 428 28.64 -18.54 7.09
C LEU A 428 29.09 -19.68 8.01
N ASP A 429 28.66 -20.93 7.78
CA ASP A 429 29.17 -22.08 8.53
C ASP A 429 30.64 -22.37 8.21
N GLN A 430 31.02 -22.23 6.94
CA GLN A 430 32.38 -22.48 6.47
C GLN A 430 33.32 -21.29 6.74
N TYR A 431 32.80 -20.07 6.61
CA TYR A 431 33.54 -18.81 6.70
C TYR A 431 32.81 -17.83 7.64
N PRO A 432 32.75 -18.13 8.95
CA PRO A 432 32.01 -17.32 9.91
C PRO A 432 32.59 -15.91 10.05
N ALA A 433 31.75 -14.97 10.48
CA ALA A 433 32.15 -13.59 10.70
C ALA A 433 33.21 -13.44 11.80
N THR A 434 34.43 -13.06 11.38
CA THR A 434 35.55 -12.80 12.28
C THR A 434 35.66 -11.32 12.66
N ASP A 435 35.34 -10.43 11.72
CA ASP A 435 35.47 -8.98 11.88
C ASP A 435 34.29 -8.43 12.66
N LYS A 436 34.58 -7.70 13.74
CA LYS A 436 33.56 -7.10 14.60
C LYS A 436 33.21 -5.70 14.12
N LEU A 437 31.91 -5.43 14.00
CA LEU A 437 31.40 -4.08 13.78
C LEU A 437 31.30 -3.35 15.12
N GLY A 438 31.88 -2.15 15.22
CA GLY A 438 31.93 -1.39 16.47
C GLY A 438 30.57 -0.84 16.91
N HIS A 439 29.74 -0.45 15.94
CA HIS A 439 28.35 -0.06 16.14
C HIS A 439 27.56 -0.34 14.87
N LEU A 440 26.28 -0.68 14.99
CA LEU A 440 25.38 -0.81 13.86
C LEU A 440 24.55 0.47 13.71
N PHE A 441 24.75 1.17 12.60
CA PHE A 441 24.00 2.37 12.27
C PHE A 441 22.52 2.04 12.06
N PRO A 442 21.58 2.82 12.64
CA PRO A 442 20.17 2.57 12.44
C PRO A 442 19.71 3.10 11.08
N GLY A 443 19.20 2.23 10.22
CA GLY A 443 18.65 2.62 8.92
C GLY A 443 18.03 1.45 8.19
N SER A 444 17.54 1.71 6.98
CA SER A 444 16.95 0.76 6.04
C SER A 444 17.77 0.67 4.76
N TRP A 445 17.53 -0.34 3.94
CA TRP A 445 18.09 -0.41 2.59
C TRP A 445 17.64 0.71 1.64
N VAL A 446 16.54 1.41 1.96
CA VAL A 446 16.10 2.58 1.19
C VAL A 446 16.75 3.83 1.77
N GLN A 447 17.59 4.48 0.96
CA GLN A 447 18.24 5.75 1.30
C GLN A 447 18.97 5.75 2.66
N HIS A 448 19.41 4.58 3.13
CA HIS A 448 20.11 4.39 4.41
C HIS A 448 19.43 5.07 5.63
N ASN A 449 18.10 5.25 5.61
CA ASN A 449 17.36 6.02 6.61
C ASN A 449 15.95 5.45 6.86
N PHE A 450 15.06 6.18 7.54
CA PHE A 450 13.68 5.75 7.81
C PHE A 450 12.60 6.70 7.25
N GLY A 451 12.98 7.61 6.35
CA GLY A 451 12.15 8.74 5.90
C GLY A 451 10.86 8.33 5.20
N ILE A 452 10.82 7.12 4.65
CA ILE A 452 9.61 6.52 4.09
C ILE A 452 8.56 6.24 5.18
N TRP A 453 8.98 5.77 6.36
CA TRP A 453 8.04 5.26 7.39
C TRP A 453 7.82 6.22 8.56
N ILE A 454 8.62 7.29 8.69
CA ILE A 454 8.50 8.29 9.77
C ILE A 454 9.17 9.60 9.34
N GLY A 455 8.67 10.74 9.83
CA GLY A 455 9.21 12.05 9.46
C GLY A 455 8.16 12.94 8.80
N HIS A 456 7.40 12.36 7.86
CA HIS A 456 6.33 13.05 7.16
C HIS A 456 5.10 13.25 8.09
N PRO A 457 4.36 14.37 8.00
CA PRO A 457 3.18 14.62 8.84
C PRO A 457 2.13 13.50 8.78
N GLU A 458 1.94 12.89 7.61
CA GLU A 458 0.99 11.77 7.43
C GLU A 458 1.48 10.50 8.12
N CYS A 459 2.75 10.12 7.95
CA CYS A 459 3.34 8.99 8.67
C CYS A 459 3.30 9.20 10.20
N ASN A 460 3.58 10.42 10.65
CA ASN A 460 3.54 10.76 12.07
C ASN A 460 2.11 10.65 12.64
N ARG A 461 1.10 11.09 11.89
CA ARG A 461 -0.31 10.90 12.27
C ARG A 461 -0.71 9.42 12.30
N ALA A 462 -0.23 8.61 11.36
CA ALA A 462 -0.45 7.16 11.39
C ALA A 462 0.14 6.55 12.68
N TRP A 463 1.37 6.92 13.04
CA TRP A 463 2.02 6.47 14.29
C TRP A 463 1.26 6.89 15.54
N ASP A 464 0.75 8.13 15.58
CA ASP A 464 -0.06 8.62 16.70
C ASP A 464 -1.39 7.84 16.80
N SER A 465 -2.07 7.60 15.67
CA SER A 465 -3.32 6.80 15.64
C SER A 465 -3.10 5.35 16.09
N LEU A 466 -1.97 4.75 15.70
CA LEU A 466 -1.55 3.41 16.13
C LEU A 466 -1.24 3.39 17.63
N HIS A 467 -0.57 4.42 18.16
CA HIS A 467 -0.31 4.55 19.59
C HIS A 467 -1.59 4.59 20.42
N GLU A 468 -2.54 5.46 20.06
CA GLU A 468 -3.81 5.61 20.78
C GLU A 468 -4.59 4.29 20.80
N THR A 469 -4.69 3.63 19.65
CA THR A 469 -5.34 2.31 19.51
C THR A 469 -4.66 1.25 20.38
N ARG A 470 -3.33 1.22 20.38
CA ARG A 470 -2.55 0.29 21.18
C ARG A 470 -2.74 0.51 22.69
N GLN A 471 -2.70 1.76 23.16
CA GLN A 471 -2.90 2.08 24.58
C GLN A 471 -4.28 1.61 25.05
N HIS A 472 -5.31 1.80 24.22
CA HIS A 472 -6.65 1.30 24.49
C HIS A 472 -6.67 -0.23 24.62
N LEU A 473 -6.08 -0.94 23.66
CA LEU A 473 -6.00 -2.40 23.68
C LEU A 473 -5.20 -2.95 24.88
N ALA A 474 -4.08 -2.30 25.23
CA ALA A 474 -3.26 -2.67 26.38
C ALA A 474 -4.05 -2.51 27.70
N ALA A 475 -4.80 -1.41 27.84
CA ALA A 475 -5.67 -1.18 28.99
C ALA A 475 -6.79 -2.23 29.09
N ALA A 476 -7.47 -2.54 27.98
CA ALA A 476 -8.50 -3.58 27.92
C ALA A 476 -7.94 -4.97 28.28
N THR A 477 -6.73 -5.28 27.81
CA THR A 477 -6.02 -6.53 28.11
C THR A 477 -5.70 -6.64 29.61
N ALA A 478 -5.19 -5.57 30.21
CA ALA A 478 -4.84 -5.54 31.64
C ALA A 478 -6.07 -5.68 32.55
N GLN A 479 -7.20 -5.09 32.15
CA GLN A 479 -8.46 -5.15 32.89
C GLN A 479 -9.15 -6.53 32.81
N LYS A 480 -8.77 -7.39 31.86
CA LYS A 480 -9.40 -8.70 31.60
C LYS A 480 -10.93 -8.60 31.44
N SER A 481 -11.40 -7.50 30.85
CA SER A 481 -12.82 -7.20 30.70
C SER A 481 -13.50 -7.95 29.55
N LYS A 482 -12.72 -8.55 28.64
CA LYS A 482 -13.19 -9.29 27.46
C LYS A 482 -12.64 -10.72 27.44
N PRO A 483 -13.29 -11.67 26.72
CA PRO A 483 -12.76 -13.02 26.51
C PRO A 483 -11.37 -13.01 25.87
N ALA A 484 -10.53 -13.97 26.26
CA ALA A 484 -9.15 -14.08 25.77
C ALA A 484 -9.07 -14.18 24.23
N GLU A 485 -10.03 -14.84 23.60
CA GLU A 485 -10.09 -14.95 22.14
C GLU A 485 -10.36 -13.61 21.45
N GLN A 486 -11.22 -12.76 22.02
CA GLN A 486 -11.47 -11.42 21.48
C GLN A 486 -10.23 -10.55 21.61
N ILE A 487 -9.56 -10.60 22.77
CA ILE A 487 -8.30 -9.89 23.00
C ILE A 487 -7.24 -10.36 21.99
N ALA A 488 -7.09 -11.66 21.78
CA ALA A 488 -6.12 -12.21 20.82
C ALA A 488 -6.40 -11.73 19.37
N ARG A 489 -7.68 -11.70 18.94
CA ARG A 489 -8.06 -11.15 17.63
C ARG A 489 -7.75 -9.65 17.52
N ALA A 490 -8.00 -8.88 18.58
CA ALA A 490 -7.69 -7.46 18.61
C ALA A 490 -6.18 -7.19 18.54
N TRP A 491 -5.35 -8.01 19.21
CA TRP A 491 -3.89 -7.94 19.07
C TRP A 491 -3.42 -8.32 17.66
N GLU A 492 -4.06 -9.30 17.00
CA GLU A 492 -3.75 -9.65 15.62
C GLU A 492 -3.93 -8.46 14.67
N GLU A 493 -5.06 -7.76 14.76
CA GLU A 493 -5.33 -6.57 13.95
C GLU A 493 -4.32 -5.43 14.22
N LEU A 494 -3.89 -5.28 15.47
CA LEU A 494 -2.84 -4.31 15.80
C LEU A 494 -1.51 -4.70 15.14
N TYR A 495 -1.09 -5.97 15.24
CA TYR A 495 0.16 -6.43 14.62
C TYR A 495 0.13 -6.33 13.09
N ILE A 496 -1.04 -6.47 12.46
CA ILE A 496 -1.22 -6.19 11.03
C ILE A 496 -0.99 -4.70 10.76
N ALA A 497 -1.60 -3.81 11.56
CA ALA A 497 -1.47 -2.35 11.41
C ALA A 497 -0.03 -1.82 11.64
N GLU A 498 0.84 -2.59 12.29
CA GLU A 498 2.27 -2.27 12.45
C GLU A 498 3.10 -2.51 11.16
N GLY A 499 2.55 -3.17 10.16
CA GLY A 499 3.25 -3.49 8.91
C GLY A 499 3.78 -2.24 8.20
N SER A 500 4.99 -2.34 7.64
CA SER A 500 5.66 -1.20 7.00
C SER A 500 4.93 -0.70 5.76
N ASP A 501 4.20 -1.58 5.07
CA ASP A 501 3.52 -1.31 3.81
C ASP A 501 2.50 -0.17 3.91
N TRP A 502 1.84 -0.02 5.06
CA TRP A 502 0.86 1.05 5.27
C TRP A 502 1.49 2.43 5.18
N PHE A 503 2.69 2.57 5.74
CA PHE A 503 3.41 3.84 5.80
C PHE A 503 4.13 4.17 4.49
N TRP A 504 4.40 3.16 3.64
CA TRP A 504 5.05 3.34 2.35
C TRP A 504 4.32 4.31 1.42
N TRP A 505 2.99 4.34 1.52
CA TRP A 505 2.09 5.14 0.67
C TRP A 505 1.75 6.52 1.27
N PHE A 506 2.22 6.82 2.48
CA PHE A 506 2.00 8.13 3.10
C PHE A 506 3.10 9.12 2.71
N GLY A 507 2.70 10.36 2.43
CA GLY A 507 3.58 11.43 1.97
C GLY A 507 3.95 11.40 0.49
N ASP A 508 4.94 12.22 0.14
CA ASP A 508 5.24 12.53 -1.27
C ASP A 508 6.19 11.54 -1.96
N SER A 509 6.68 10.52 -1.23
CA SER A 509 7.79 9.68 -1.69
C SER A 509 7.36 8.65 -2.74
N HIS A 510 6.16 8.08 -2.58
CA HIS A 510 5.62 7.06 -3.48
C HIS A 510 4.13 7.30 -3.69
N GLN A 511 3.64 7.03 -4.90
CA GLN A 511 2.23 7.17 -5.27
C GLN A 511 1.80 5.97 -6.10
N SER A 512 0.58 5.51 -5.87
CA SER A 512 -0.09 4.48 -6.65
C SER A 512 -1.51 4.90 -7.00
N ALA A 513 -2.13 4.16 -7.92
CA ALA A 513 -3.56 4.33 -8.18
C ALA A 513 -4.44 3.88 -6.99
N GLN A 514 -3.85 3.25 -5.96
CA GLN A 514 -4.53 2.58 -4.86
C GLN A 514 -4.21 3.18 -3.48
N ASP A 515 -3.55 4.35 -3.39
CA ASP A 515 -3.14 4.96 -2.11
C ASP A 515 -4.31 5.10 -1.13
N GLY A 516 -5.48 5.50 -1.63
CA GLY A 516 -6.70 5.59 -0.82
C GLY A 516 -7.20 4.25 -0.26
N LEU A 517 -6.92 3.13 -0.95
CA LEU A 517 -7.23 1.79 -0.46
C LEU A 517 -6.28 1.37 0.66
N PHE A 518 -4.98 1.62 0.53
CA PHE A 518 -4.00 1.33 1.59
C PHE A 518 -4.28 2.14 2.87
N ASP A 519 -4.58 3.44 2.73
CA ASP A 519 -5.00 4.30 3.84
C ASP A 519 -6.27 3.75 4.52
N ARG A 520 -7.27 3.36 3.72
CA ARG A 520 -8.50 2.75 4.24
C ARG A 520 -8.22 1.46 4.99
N LEU A 521 -7.40 0.56 4.46
CA LEU A 521 -7.06 -0.71 5.09
C LEU A 521 -6.32 -0.52 6.41
N PHE A 522 -5.30 0.34 6.44
CA PHE A 522 -4.60 0.69 7.66
C PHE A 522 -5.56 1.15 8.76
N ARG A 523 -6.42 2.13 8.46
CA ARG A 523 -7.43 2.62 9.41
C ARG A 523 -8.44 1.55 9.76
N LYS A 524 -8.80 0.67 8.82
CA LYS A 524 -9.73 -0.42 9.05
C LYS A 524 -9.18 -1.43 10.06
N HIS A 525 -7.90 -1.78 9.98
CA HIS A 525 -7.25 -2.62 11.01
C HIS A 525 -7.29 -1.96 12.39
N LEU A 526 -7.02 -0.65 12.49
CA LEU A 526 -7.17 0.08 13.75
C LEU A 526 -8.63 0.08 14.27
N GLN A 527 -9.62 0.29 13.39
CA GLN A 527 -11.04 0.20 13.76
C GLN A 527 -11.42 -1.21 14.21
N ASN A 528 -10.87 -2.23 13.53
CA ASN A 528 -11.13 -3.64 13.81
C ASN A 528 -10.66 -4.04 15.21
N VAL A 529 -9.61 -3.40 15.77
CA VAL A 529 -9.23 -3.57 17.18
C VAL A 529 -10.41 -3.25 18.11
N TYR A 530 -11.08 -2.11 17.92
CA TYR A 530 -12.25 -1.72 18.72
C TYR A 530 -13.45 -2.64 18.48
N LEU A 531 -13.73 -2.97 17.21
CA LEU A 531 -14.83 -3.86 16.85
C LEU A 531 -14.65 -5.28 17.42
N ALA A 532 -13.43 -5.80 17.43
CA ALA A 532 -13.10 -7.10 18.03
C ALA A 532 -13.33 -7.11 19.55
N LEU A 533 -13.16 -5.97 20.22
CA LEU A 533 -13.50 -5.76 21.63
C LEU A 533 -15.00 -5.48 21.84
N GLY A 534 -15.81 -5.38 20.78
CA GLY A 534 -17.25 -5.07 20.84
C GLY A 534 -17.54 -3.61 21.15
N GLU A 535 -16.65 -2.70 20.74
CA GLU A 535 -16.71 -1.27 20.99
C GLU A 535 -16.80 -0.48 19.68
N GLN A 536 -17.32 0.74 19.74
CA GLN A 536 -17.38 1.62 18.57
C GLN A 536 -16.02 2.29 18.35
N PRO A 537 -15.46 2.28 17.13
CA PRO A 537 -14.19 2.92 16.86
C PRO A 537 -14.29 4.45 16.98
N PRO A 538 -13.20 5.14 17.38
CA PRO A 538 -13.13 6.60 17.38
C PRO A 538 -13.39 7.20 15.99
N THR A 539 -14.07 8.35 15.95
CA THR A 539 -14.42 9.05 14.70
C THR A 539 -13.21 9.56 13.93
N GLU A 540 -12.09 9.70 14.60
CA GLU A 540 -10.80 10.10 14.05
C GLU A 540 -10.32 9.05 13.04
N LEU A 541 -10.56 7.76 13.31
CA LEU A 541 -10.17 6.66 12.43
C LEU A 541 -11.02 6.58 11.15
N THR A 542 -12.13 7.33 11.05
CA THR A 542 -12.88 7.44 9.79
C THR A 542 -12.27 8.49 8.86
N ARG A 543 -11.39 9.36 9.37
CA ARG A 543 -10.72 10.39 8.57
C ARG A 543 -9.48 9.80 7.90
N PRO A 544 -9.30 9.94 6.57
CA PRO A 544 -8.08 9.51 5.88
C PRO A 544 -6.81 10.08 6.52
N ILE A 545 -5.79 9.24 6.64
CA ILE A 545 -4.45 9.67 7.08
C ILE A 545 -3.75 10.45 5.96
N SER A 546 -4.06 10.17 4.70
CA SER A 546 -3.53 10.92 3.57
C SER A 546 -4.42 12.13 3.36
N GLN A 547 -3.92 13.31 3.74
CA GLN A 547 -4.63 14.58 3.53
C GLN A 547 -4.07 15.37 2.36
N GLY A 548 -2.89 15.00 1.85
CA GLY A 548 -2.32 15.41 0.57
C GLY A 548 -2.32 16.92 0.29
N ALA A 549 -1.14 17.55 0.38
CA ALA A 549 -0.82 18.76 -0.38
C ALA A 549 -0.75 18.40 -1.88
N GLY A 550 -1.90 18.18 -2.50
CA GLY A 550 -1.97 17.64 -3.87
C GLY A 550 -3.29 16.97 -4.25
N ARG A 551 -4.31 16.97 -3.38
CA ARG A 551 -5.66 16.71 -3.87
C ARG A 551 -6.05 17.86 -4.80
N ALA A 552 -6.32 17.54 -6.07
CA ALA A 552 -7.09 18.43 -6.93
C ALA A 552 -8.33 18.82 -6.11
N GLN A 553 -8.46 20.11 -5.83
CA GLN A 553 -9.53 20.70 -5.03
C GLN A 553 -10.86 20.04 -5.48
N ILE A 554 -11.46 19.23 -4.60
CA ILE A 554 -12.65 18.41 -4.91
C ILE A 554 -13.88 19.27 -5.21
N TYR A 555 -13.74 20.57 -4.99
CA TYR A 555 -14.62 21.65 -5.36
C TYR A 555 -13.80 22.80 -5.93
N SER A 556 -14.40 23.62 -6.80
CA SER A 556 -13.80 24.90 -7.16
C SER A 556 -13.95 25.90 -6.03
N GLU A 557 -12.99 26.80 -5.87
CA GLU A 557 -13.15 27.96 -4.98
C GLU A 557 -14.07 29.02 -5.60
N PRO A 558 -14.74 29.84 -4.77
CA PRO A 558 -15.39 31.05 -5.24
C PRO A 558 -14.38 31.97 -5.95
N THR A 559 -14.77 32.55 -7.07
CA THR A 559 -13.91 33.42 -7.89
C THR A 559 -14.25 34.91 -7.73
N GLY A 560 -15.23 35.25 -6.89
CA GLY A 560 -15.69 36.61 -6.63
C GLY A 560 -16.87 36.65 -5.66
N LEU A 561 -17.30 37.86 -5.28
CA LEU A 561 -18.45 38.03 -4.40
C LEU A 561 -19.76 37.64 -5.10
N LEU A 562 -20.64 36.99 -4.35
CA LEU A 562 -21.96 36.58 -4.82
C LEU A 562 -22.99 37.67 -4.53
N ARG A 563 -23.93 37.86 -5.46
CA ARG A 563 -25.10 38.74 -5.29
C ARG A 563 -26.36 37.93 -5.43
N VAL A 564 -26.61 37.08 -4.42
CA VAL A 564 -27.72 36.14 -4.40
C VAL A 564 -28.90 36.72 -3.64
N LYS A 565 -30.07 36.67 -4.24
CA LYS A 565 -31.34 36.84 -3.53
C LYS A 565 -31.88 35.47 -3.15
N VAL A 566 -31.91 35.17 -1.86
CA VAL A 566 -32.41 33.89 -1.31
C VAL A 566 -33.91 33.76 -1.58
N ASP A 567 -34.29 33.16 -2.71
CA ASP A 567 -35.69 32.97 -3.11
C ASP A 567 -36.01 31.59 -3.70
N GLY A 568 -35.02 30.69 -3.79
CA GLY A 568 -35.22 29.27 -4.11
C GLY A 568 -35.34 28.96 -5.60
N HIS A 569 -35.12 29.95 -6.48
CA HIS A 569 -35.22 29.80 -7.93
C HIS A 569 -33.86 29.78 -8.64
N ARG A 570 -33.81 29.17 -9.83
CA ARG A 570 -32.60 29.16 -10.66
C ARG A 570 -32.39 30.49 -11.37
N SER A 571 -31.32 31.19 -11.01
CA SER A 571 -30.74 32.29 -11.80
C SER A 571 -29.33 31.93 -12.26
N PHE A 572 -29.04 32.14 -13.54
CA PHE A 572 -27.74 31.82 -14.12
C PHE A 572 -26.63 32.74 -13.60
N PHE A 573 -26.93 34.01 -13.31
CA PHE A 573 -25.93 35.03 -12.98
C PHE A 573 -25.57 35.11 -11.50
N GLU A 574 -26.44 34.63 -10.60
CA GLU A 574 -26.26 34.82 -9.16
C GLU A 574 -25.16 33.91 -8.57
N TRP A 575 -24.97 32.73 -9.15
CA TRP A 575 -24.05 31.70 -8.68
C TRP A 575 -22.82 31.50 -9.60
N ILE A 576 -22.60 32.39 -10.57
CA ILE A 576 -21.55 32.24 -11.59
C ILE A 576 -20.13 32.23 -11.02
N ASN A 577 -19.91 32.96 -9.92
CA ASN A 577 -18.63 33.08 -9.23
C ASN A 577 -18.54 32.17 -8.00
N ALA A 578 -19.46 31.23 -7.83
CA ALA A 578 -19.52 30.38 -6.66
C ALA A 578 -18.51 29.23 -6.76
N GLY A 579 -18.00 28.81 -5.60
CA GLY A 579 -17.36 27.52 -5.47
C GLY A 579 -18.37 26.40 -5.70
N HIS A 580 -17.96 25.33 -6.36
CA HIS A 580 -18.85 24.26 -6.80
C HIS A 580 -18.27 22.90 -6.42
N TYR A 581 -19.04 22.17 -5.60
CA TYR A 581 -18.82 20.78 -5.26
C TYR A 581 -19.88 19.91 -5.95
N LYS A 582 -19.45 19.00 -6.84
CA LYS A 582 -20.36 18.08 -7.53
C LYS A 582 -20.52 16.78 -6.73
N CYS A 583 -21.72 16.55 -6.21
CA CYS A 583 -22.04 15.36 -5.42
C CYS A 583 -22.12 14.14 -6.35
N GLY A 584 -21.17 13.21 -6.20
CA GLY A 584 -21.00 12.05 -7.09
C GLY A 584 -20.07 12.27 -8.29
N GLY A 585 -19.31 13.38 -8.31
CA GLY A 585 -18.39 13.72 -9.40
C GLY A 585 -16.89 13.45 -9.15
N SER A 586 -16.49 13.03 -7.93
CA SER A 586 -15.07 12.81 -7.65
C SER A 586 -14.60 11.50 -8.28
N ARG A 587 -13.94 11.64 -9.43
CA ARG A 587 -13.08 10.62 -10.04
C ARG A 587 -11.92 10.32 -9.09
N ARG A 588 -12.06 9.28 -8.26
CA ARG A 588 -11.03 8.30 -7.85
C ARG A 588 -11.59 7.45 -6.70
N THR A 589 -11.53 6.13 -6.90
CA THR A 589 -11.62 5.02 -5.91
C THR A 589 -12.53 5.18 -4.68
N MET A 590 -13.56 4.33 -4.67
CA MET A 590 -14.29 3.79 -3.49
C MET A 590 -15.13 4.75 -2.64
N SER A 591 -16.27 5.20 -3.19
CA SER A 591 -17.50 5.33 -2.38
C SER A 591 -18.48 4.24 -2.80
N MET A 592 -18.40 3.08 -2.13
CA MET A 592 -19.48 2.08 -2.14
C MET A 592 -20.72 2.71 -1.51
N GLY A 593 -21.86 2.62 -2.18
CA GLY A 593 -23.18 2.70 -1.56
C GLY A 593 -23.69 4.09 -1.19
N CYS A 594 -24.29 4.77 -2.17
CA CYS A 594 -25.52 5.57 -2.10
C CYS A 594 -25.44 6.69 -3.13
N GLU A 595 -26.23 6.62 -4.20
CA GLU A 595 -26.55 7.84 -4.94
C GLU A 595 -27.34 8.77 -4.03
N GLY A 596 -26.64 9.72 -3.44
CA GLY A 596 -27.23 10.76 -2.59
C GLY A 596 -28.31 11.57 -3.31
N ARG A 597 -29.27 12.08 -2.56
CA ARG A 597 -30.34 12.97 -2.99
C ARG A 597 -29.82 14.34 -3.42
N VAL A 598 -28.60 14.74 -3.04
CA VAL A 598 -27.97 15.98 -3.52
C VAL A 598 -27.18 15.71 -4.81
N SER A 599 -27.32 16.58 -5.81
CA SER A 599 -26.53 16.52 -7.04
C SER A 599 -25.34 17.48 -7.01
N ASP A 600 -25.55 18.70 -6.51
CA ASP A 600 -24.55 19.77 -6.53
C ASP A 600 -24.69 20.63 -5.28
N LEU A 601 -23.55 21.02 -4.71
CA LEU A 601 -23.42 22.02 -3.66
C LEU A 601 -22.64 23.20 -4.22
N TYR A 602 -23.25 24.38 -4.22
CA TYR A 602 -22.59 25.65 -4.51
C TYR A 602 -22.40 26.41 -3.21
N PHE A 603 -21.26 27.09 -3.08
CA PHE A 603 -20.97 27.91 -1.92
C PHE A 603 -20.20 29.17 -2.32
N GLY A 604 -20.32 30.21 -1.51
CA GLY A 604 -19.58 31.45 -1.69
C GLY A 604 -20.06 32.46 -0.67
N PHE A 605 -19.81 33.73 -0.94
CA PHE A 605 -20.02 34.76 0.07
C PHE A 605 -20.27 36.12 -0.55
N ASP A 606 -20.99 36.94 0.21
CA ASP A 606 -21.00 38.40 0.06
C ASP A 606 -20.26 39.02 1.28
N PRO A 607 -20.11 40.35 1.37
CA PRO A 607 -19.37 40.96 2.49
C PRO A 607 -19.92 40.67 3.90
N GLU A 608 -21.18 40.22 4.01
CA GLU A 608 -21.88 40.07 5.29
C GLU A 608 -22.28 38.61 5.59
N ARG A 609 -22.39 37.76 4.56
CA ARG A 609 -23.04 36.45 4.64
C ARG A 609 -22.27 35.38 3.87
N LEU A 610 -22.22 34.18 4.46
CA LEU A 610 -21.94 32.93 3.76
C LEU A 610 -23.21 32.47 3.04
N LEU A 611 -23.09 32.12 1.77
CA LEU A 611 -24.19 31.69 0.91
C LEU A 611 -23.95 30.26 0.45
N LEU A 612 -24.96 29.40 0.62
CA LEU A 612 -24.95 28.02 0.14
C LEU A 612 -26.17 27.76 -0.75
N ARG A 613 -25.99 26.93 -1.77
CA ARG A 613 -27.04 26.41 -2.61
C ARG A 613 -26.91 24.91 -2.77
N LEU A 614 -28.02 24.20 -2.61
CA LEU A 614 -28.12 22.76 -2.80
C LEU A 614 -29.12 22.45 -3.92
N ASP A 615 -28.67 21.65 -4.88
CA ASP A 615 -29.51 21.11 -5.95
C ASP A 615 -29.82 19.64 -5.66
N ALA A 616 -31.10 19.25 -5.78
CA ALA A 616 -31.52 17.87 -5.62
C ALA A 616 -31.40 17.06 -6.91
N ARG A 617 -31.08 15.77 -6.76
CA ARG A 617 -31.06 14.79 -7.84
C ARG A 617 -32.49 14.37 -8.17
N GLY A 618 -32.83 14.32 -9.46
CA GLY A 618 -34.12 13.80 -9.92
C GLY A 618 -35.30 14.78 -9.89
N GLY A 619 -35.11 16.06 -9.54
CA GLY A 619 -36.17 17.08 -9.64
C GLY A 619 -35.98 18.28 -8.70
N PRO A 620 -37.02 19.12 -8.55
CA PRO A 620 -37.02 20.27 -7.62
C PRO A 620 -36.77 19.85 -6.17
N VAL A 621 -36.02 20.67 -5.43
CA VAL A 621 -35.72 20.41 -4.00
C VAL A 621 -36.99 20.25 -3.16
N ARG A 622 -38.02 21.06 -3.40
CA ARG A 622 -39.30 20.97 -2.66
C ARG A 622 -39.96 19.58 -2.72
N GLU A 623 -39.71 18.82 -3.78
CA GLU A 623 -40.28 17.49 -4.00
C GLU A 623 -39.37 16.41 -3.42
N GLN A 624 -38.05 16.53 -3.65
CA GLN A 624 -37.06 15.53 -3.22
C GLN A 624 -36.74 15.59 -1.72
N PHE A 625 -36.89 16.76 -1.09
CA PHE A 625 -36.63 16.98 0.34
C PHE A 625 -37.93 17.07 1.15
N ALA A 626 -39.08 16.68 0.58
CA ALA A 626 -40.38 16.77 1.23
C ALA A 626 -40.55 15.83 2.44
N ASP A 627 -39.87 14.67 2.42
CA ASP A 627 -39.89 13.66 3.49
C ASP A 627 -38.69 13.76 4.45
N LEU A 628 -37.92 14.85 4.38
CA LEU A 628 -36.83 15.14 5.32
C LEU A 628 -37.33 16.00 6.49
N ASP A 629 -36.92 15.64 7.69
CA ASP A 629 -37.30 16.38 8.90
C ASP A 629 -36.45 17.63 9.08
N ALA A 630 -35.15 17.52 8.82
CA ALA A 630 -34.22 18.63 8.95
C ALA A 630 -33.01 18.53 8.01
N LEU A 631 -32.36 19.66 7.80
CA LEU A 631 -31.02 19.76 7.22
C LEU A 631 -30.11 20.43 8.25
N ARG A 632 -28.96 19.83 8.54
CA ARG A 632 -27.98 20.34 9.48
C ARG A 632 -26.71 20.76 8.76
N LEU A 633 -26.31 22.01 8.91
CA LEU A 633 -25.03 22.54 8.45
C LEU A 633 -24.09 22.64 9.66
N VAL A 634 -23.08 21.79 9.71
CA VAL A 634 -22.12 21.70 10.82
C VAL A 634 -20.85 22.45 10.47
N PHE A 635 -20.42 23.37 11.33
CA PHE A 635 -19.16 24.06 11.20
C PHE A 635 -18.07 23.34 11.99
N THR A 636 -17.01 22.90 11.30
CA THR A 636 -15.79 22.39 11.94
C THR A 636 -14.83 23.51 12.26
N GLN A 637 -14.98 24.67 11.61
CA GLN A 637 -14.36 25.94 12.00
C GLN A 637 -15.36 27.07 11.73
N PRO A 638 -15.77 27.87 12.74
CA PRO A 638 -15.56 27.67 14.18
C PRO A 638 -16.23 26.42 14.73
N GLU A 639 -15.54 25.71 15.63
CA GLU A 639 -16.09 24.58 16.37
C GLU A 639 -17.28 25.00 17.25
N GLY A 640 -18.22 24.08 17.45
CA GLY A 640 -19.39 24.26 18.31
C GLY A 640 -20.59 24.94 17.63
N PHE A 641 -20.47 25.38 16.37
CA PHE A 641 -21.57 26.00 15.63
C PHE A 641 -22.26 24.99 14.69
N GLU A 642 -23.60 24.98 14.74
CA GLU A 642 -24.43 24.22 13.80
C GLU A 642 -25.68 25.03 13.42
N LEU A 643 -26.07 24.98 12.15
CA LEU A 643 -27.31 25.56 11.66
C LEU A 643 -28.29 24.43 11.38
N LEU A 644 -29.48 24.48 11.99
CA LEU A 644 -30.56 23.55 11.76
C LEU A 644 -31.66 24.22 10.93
N LEU A 645 -32.03 23.57 9.82
CA LEU A 645 -33.13 23.94 8.93
C LEU A 645 -34.24 22.92 9.07
N SER A 646 -35.36 23.30 9.68
CA SER A 646 -36.52 22.43 9.85
C SER A 646 -37.36 22.40 8.57
N HIS A 647 -37.73 21.20 8.12
CA HIS A 647 -38.52 20.94 6.91
C HIS A 647 -37.95 21.60 5.64
N PRO A 648 -36.76 21.17 5.16
CA PRO A 648 -36.05 21.81 4.05
C PRO A 648 -36.80 21.82 2.71
N GLY A 649 -37.87 21.03 2.55
CA GLY A 649 -38.74 21.06 1.37
C GLY A 649 -39.80 22.18 1.35
N ARG A 650 -39.94 22.98 2.42
CA ARG A 650 -40.90 24.11 2.47
C ARG A 650 -40.35 25.36 1.80
N LYS A 651 -41.24 26.18 1.25
CA LYS A 651 -40.88 27.43 0.54
C LYS A 651 -39.99 28.37 1.36
N GLU A 652 -40.30 28.50 2.64
CA GLU A 652 -39.52 29.25 3.62
C GLU A 652 -39.22 28.32 4.81
N PRO A 653 -38.10 27.57 4.78
CA PRO A 653 -37.72 26.71 5.89
C PRO A 653 -37.32 27.54 7.11
N GLU A 654 -37.62 27.02 8.30
CA GLU A 654 -37.22 27.68 9.55
C GLU A 654 -35.73 27.39 9.83
N ALA A 655 -34.92 28.45 9.88
CA ALA A 655 -33.47 28.36 10.09
C ALA A 655 -33.09 28.84 11.50
N GLN A 656 -32.40 28.00 12.27
CA GLN A 656 -31.91 28.36 13.60
C GLN A 656 -30.42 28.00 13.75
N LEU A 657 -29.62 28.98 14.18
CA LEU A 657 -28.20 28.79 14.47
C LEU A 657 -28.01 28.45 15.96
N TRP A 658 -27.24 27.40 16.21
CA TRP A 658 -26.90 26.89 17.52
C TRP A 658 -25.40 27.02 17.77
N ARG A 659 -25.04 27.23 19.03
CA ARG A 659 -23.67 27.21 19.55
C ARG A 659 -23.65 26.41 20.84
N ASP A 660 -22.88 25.33 20.87
CA ASP A 660 -22.67 24.48 22.05
C ASP A 660 -24.00 24.07 22.72
N GLY A 661 -25.02 23.73 21.92
CA GLY A 661 -26.35 23.32 22.40
C GLY A 661 -27.27 24.47 22.85
N SER A 662 -26.92 25.73 22.60
CA SER A 662 -27.74 26.92 22.88
C SER A 662 -28.01 27.76 21.63
N SER A 663 -29.15 28.46 21.56
CA SER A 663 -29.45 29.32 20.40
C SER A 663 -28.45 30.49 20.34
N ALA A 664 -27.75 30.62 19.21
CA ALA A 664 -26.73 31.65 19.02
C ALA A 664 -27.37 33.06 18.93
N PRO A 665 -26.83 34.07 19.65
CA PRO A 665 -27.30 35.46 19.52
C PRO A 665 -26.73 36.11 18.24
N GLY A 666 -27.58 36.78 17.45
CA GLY A 666 -27.13 37.48 16.24
C GLY A 666 -28.21 37.69 15.19
N ALA A 667 -27.79 38.09 13.98
CA ALA A 667 -28.66 38.19 12.81
C ALA A 667 -29.16 36.79 12.42
N LYS A 668 -30.47 36.68 12.13
CA LYS A 668 -31.09 35.40 11.81
C LYS A 668 -30.62 34.90 10.45
N PRO A 669 -30.24 33.61 10.34
CA PRO A 669 -30.03 32.98 9.04
C PRO A 669 -31.35 32.96 8.26
N SER A 670 -31.26 33.00 6.92
CA SER A 670 -32.42 32.94 6.04
C SER A 670 -32.26 31.79 5.05
N ALA A 671 -33.34 31.09 4.74
CA ALA A 671 -33.36 30.06 3.72
C ALA A 671 -34.63 30.13 2.87
N ALA A 672 -34.55 29.66 1.63
CA ALA A 672 -35.69 29.53 0.73
C ALA A 672 -35.53 28.26 -0.13
N ALA A 673 -36.62 27.54 -0.38
CA ALA A 673 -36.60 26.31 -1.17
C ALA A 673 -37.73 26.26 -2.20
N ASP A 674 -37.41 26.08 -3.48
CA ASP A 674 -38.38 25.73 -4.52
C ASP A 674 -37.75 24.76 -5.52
N GLN A 675 -37.09 25.28 -6.57
CA GLN A 675 -36.32 24.46 -7.50
C GLN A 675 -35.00 23.99 -6.90
N LEU A 676 -34.40 24.84 -6.08
CA LEU A 676 -33.16 24.64 -5.35
C LEU A 676 -33.34 25.15 -3.91
N LEU A 677 -32.43 24.79 -3.01
CA LEU A 677 -32.42 25.30 -1.63
C LEU A 677 -31.27 26.28 -1.48
N GLU A 678 -31.57 27.50 -1.03
CA GLU A 678 -30.58 28.55 -0.75
C GLU A 678 -30.56 28.86 0.74
N ILE A 679 -29.36 29.06 1.28
CA ILE A 679 -29.12 29.32 2.69
C ILE A 679 -28.15 30.50 2.80
N ALA A 680 -28.49 31.49 3.63
CA ALA A 680 -27.60 32.59 3.97
C ALA A 680 -27.34 32.63 5.48
N VAL A 681 -26.06 32.59 5.86
CA VAL A 681 -25.59 32.63 7.24
C VAL A 681 -24.77 33.90 7.47
N PRO A 682 -25.23 34.84 8.31
CA PRO A 682 -24.48 36.06 8.60
C PRO A 682 -23.16 35.76 9.33
N PHE A 683 -22.03 36.30 8.84
CA PHE A 683 -20.72 36.10 9.47
C PHE A 683 -20.64 36.64 10.90
N GLN A 684 -21.37 37.71 11.19
CA GLN A 684 -21.47 38.28 12.54
C GLN A 684 -21.97 37.24 13.56
N SER A 685 -22.88 36.36 13.15
CA SER A 685 -23.45 35.31 14.02
C SER A 685 -22.48 34.16 14.28
N LEU A 686 -21.44 33.99 13.45
CA LEU A 686 -20.35 33.03 13.64
C LEU A 686 -19.20 33.59 14.50
N GLY A 687 -19.25 34.89 14.88
CA GLY A 687 -18.24 35.52 15.75
C GLY A 687 -16.84 35.62 15.15
N ARG A 688 -16.72 35.56 13.81
CA ARG A 688 -15.44 35.53 13.08
C ARG A 688 -15.12 36.86 12.41
N LYS A 689 -13.84 37.10 12.14
CA LYS A 689 -13.30 38.25 11.41
C LYS A 689 -12.79 37.83 10.04
N THR A 690 -12.56 38.80 9.15
CA THR A 690 -11.90 38.65 7.85
C THR A 690 -10.66 37.74 7.91
N ASP A 691 -10.46 36.94 6.87
CA ASP A 691 -9.36 35.97 6.68
C ASP A 691 -9.32 34.81 7.68
N GLN A 692 -10.36 34.66 8.52
CA GLN A 692 -10.48 33.48 9.39
C GLN A 692 -11.13 32.31 8.65
N PRO A 693 -10.71 31.07 8.93
CA PRO A 693 -11.23 29.87 8.26
C PRO A 693 -12.68 29.61 8.67
N VAL A 694 -13.48 29.20 7.68
CA VAL A 694 -14.86 28.75 7.78
C VAL A 694 -14.95 27.40 7.08
N HIS A 695 -15.00 26.33 7.87
CA HIS A 695 -15.02 24.97 7.37
C HIS A 695 -16.34 24.32 7.75
N PHE A 696 -17.02 23.67 6.80
CA PHE A 696 -18.35 23.12 7.06
C PHE A 696 -18.70 21.89 6.20
N TYR A 697 -19.69 21.14 6.65
CA TYR A 697 -20.38 20.11 5.86
C TYR A 697 -21.88 20.12 6.16
N VAL A 698 -22.66 19.56 5.25
CA VAL A 698 -24.13 19.48 5.31
C VAL A 698 -24.56 18.04 5.55
N GLU A 699 -25.58 17.85 6.38
CA GLU A 699 -26.24 16.57 6.62
C GLU A 699 -27.74 16.71 6.38
N LEU A 700 -28.31 15.73 5.69
CA LEU A 700 -29.76 15.57 5.57
C LEU A 700 -30.24 14.60 6.66
N LEU A 701 -31.29 14.96 7.38
CA LEU A 701 -31.82 14.20 8.51
C LEU A 701 -33.24 13.70 8.21
N LYS A 702 -33.49 12.43 8.54
CA LYS A 702 -34.81 11.82 8.56
C LYS A 702 -34.93 10.94 9.80
N ASP A 703 -36.03 11.07 10.54
CA ASP A 703 -36.28 10.41 11.82
C ASP A 703 -35.11 10.62 12.81
N GLU A 704 -34.57 11.84 12.86
CA GLU A 704 -33.38 12.25 13.64
C GLU A 704 -32.05 11.54 13.28
N GLN A 705 -32.00 10.74 12.21
CA GLN A 705 -30.79 10.07 11.72
C GLN A 705 -30.25 10.72 10.43
N PRO A 706 -28.91 10.86 10.28
CA PRO A 706 -28.31 11.38 9.06
C PRO A 706 -28.48 10.38 7.92
N VAL A 707 -29.22 10.76 6.87
CA VAL A 707 -29.45 9.94 5.67
C VAL A 707 -28.41 10.20 4.58
N GLU A 708 -27.81 11.39 4.56
CA GLU A 708 -26.79 11.78 3.58
C GLU A 708 -25.92 12.91 4.14
N ARG A 709 -24.63 12.89 3.78
CA ARG A 709 -23.64 13.91 4.15
C ARG A 709 -22.94 14.47 2.91
N VAL A 710 -22.81 15.79 2.83
CA VAL A 710 -22.22 16.52 1.71
C VAL A 710 -21.20 17.56 2.21
N PRO A 711 -19.91 17.47 1.84
CA PRO A 711 -19.26 16.36 1.13
C PRO A 711 -19.32 15.02 1.88
N HIS A 712 -19.26 13.89 1.16
CA HIS A 712 -19.26 12.55 1.76
C HIS A 712 -18.03 12.34 2.67
N GLU A 713 -16.88 12.85 2.23
CA GLU A 713 -15.63 12.88 2.99
C GLU A 713 -15.08 14.32 3.08
N GLY A 714 -14.50 14.68 4.21
CA GLY A 714 -13.94 16.02 4.45
C GLY A 714 -14.98 17.07 4.80
N ALA A 715 -14.65 18.33 4.54
CA ALA A 715 -15.48 19.52 4.69
C ALA A 715 -15.16 20.48 3.53
N ILE A 716 -16.05 21.43 3.24
CA ILE A 716 -15.72 22.59 2.41
C ILE A 716 -14.88 23.52 3.27
N GLU A 717 -13.67 23.84 2.82
CA GLU A 717 -12.73 24.76 3.46
C GLU A 717 -12.71 26.07 2.68
N THR A 718 -13.08 27.18 3.34
CA THR A 718 -13.00 28.53 2.79
C THR A 718 -12.60 29.51 3.90
N ALA A 719 -12.29 30.76 3.57
CA ALA A 719 -12.08 31.84 4.54
C ALA A 719 -13.11 32.96 4.36
N ILE A 720 -13.31 33.78 5.40
CA ILE A 720 -14.14 34.99 5.28
C ILE A 720 -13.45 35.99 4.35
N PRO A 721 -14.13 36.48 3.29
CA PRO A 721 -13.51 37.37 2.32
C PRO A 721 -12.99 38.65 2.97
N SER A 722 -11.85 39.13 2.48
CA SER A 722 -11.38 40.48 2.78
C SER A 722 -12.18 41.53 2.00
N PRO A 723 -12.25 42.78 2.49
CA PRO A 723 -12.86 43.87 1.72
C PRO A 723 -12.23 44.06 0.32
N ASP A 724 -10.99 43.62 0.14
CA ASP A 724 -10.23 43.69 -1.10
C ASP A 724 -10.25 42.37 -1.90
N TYR A 725 -11.11 41.41 -1.55
CA TYR A 725 -11.14 40.06 -2.15
C TYR A 725 -11.26 40.08 -3.68
N GLU A 726 -12.09 40.97 -4.25
CA GLU A 726 -12.18 41.13 -5.70
C GLU A 726 -10.92 41.75 -6.31
N LEU A 727 -10.18 42.60 -5.60
CA LEU A 727 -8.91 43.18 -6.09
C LEU A 727 -7.77 42.16 -6.09
N ILE A 728 -7.78 41.24 -5.11
CA ILE A 728 -6.78 40.17 -4.96
C ILE A 728 -6.92 39.13 -6.09
N MET A 729 -8.14 38.74 -6.44
CA MET A 729 -8.40 37.72 -7.47
C MET A 729 -8.12 38.21 -8.92
N TRP A 730 -8.02 39.53 -9.15
CA TRP A 730 -7.70 40.11 -10.46
C TRP A 730 -6.19 40.33 -10.70
N GLN A 731 -5.34 40.09 -9.70
CA GLN A 731 -3.86 40.21 -9.80
C GLN A 731 -3.14 38.86 -10.00
N VAL A 732 -3.85 37.74 -10.02
CA VAL A 732 -3.30 36.37 -10.16
C VAL A 732 -3.36 35.90 -11.61
#